data_AF-A0A8D3AMZ8-F1
#
_entry.id   AF-A0A8D3AMZ8-F1
#
_cell.length_a   1.000
_cell.length_b   1.000
_cell.length_c   1.000
_cell.angle_alpha   90.00
_cell.angle_beta   90.00
_cell.angle_gamma   90.00
#
_symmetry.space_group_name_H-M   'P 1'
#
loop_
_entity.id
_entity.type
_entity.pdbx_description
1 polymer ?
#
loop_
_entity_poly.entity_id
_entity_poly.type
_entity_poly.pdbx_seq_one_letter_code
_entity_poly.pdbx_strand_id
1 'polypeptide(L)'
;MSKRGLAGRVKGERPDAMATLQAANDELRAKLTDIQIELQQEKNKVSRLEREKSQELKAEHHRATVAVTELKTKLHEEKQKELVVTRETLLRQHEMELMRVIKIKDGEIQRLNGLVLTLRDGSVDKVRSALLAEVEETRRSWEAERYRLQQEVQELRGAKRYTEEALTSAQQACQARAAELRSAHHQHQEELNRTKRDCEKEVRRLDRDTRRFQLKVAELSSVVRKLEDRNALLSEERNELLKRLREAESQFLPLLDKNKRLSRKNEELALALRRLDNKLRFVTQENLEMVTMRRPSSLNDLDCSHSSSYHGYSQDEREMEFLRLQVLEQQHIIDDLSKALETAGYVKNVIVVETFYGYDEDASVDSDGSSLSFHTDRTPDTEPEEVCVREEAELRYRHLTQEYQALQRAYALLAETSGGNYDAENEIKTRDQLLIEISRYQTRVTDLESALTQQGLDVQWVEEKQNLYRRNQDLMEKVRQMEGEELRLKNDIQDIKDQNELLEFRILELEERERRSPAINFRQLHFPEGLSPLQIYCEAEGVTDILISELMKKLDILGDNAVSDLFSKQKGYLDEELDYRKQAMDQAHKRILELEAMLFEALQQEEESMMDGFKVEKSRLSETLTEEEREGLRRATDQWKRTVMRELRERDVQILRERMEILQLTQQRNKELEELIETQKRQIKDFIL
;
A
#
# COMPACT_ATOMS: atom_id res chain seq x y z
N MET A 1 -19.31 -82.85 -41.63
CA MET A 1 -20.68 -82.31 -41.80
C MET A 1 -20.75 -81.01 -41.04
N SER A 2 -21.20 -79.84 -41.50
CA SER A 2 -22.02 -79.38 -42.63
C SER A 2 -21.60 -77.89 -42.88
N LYS A 3 -21.22 -77.44 -44.10
CA LYS A 3 -22.01 -76.64 -45.08
C LYS A 3 -22.98 -75.62 -44.44
N ARG A 4 -23.15 -74.33 -44.83
CA ARG A 4 -22.81 -73.44 -45.98
C ARG A 4 -23.16 -72.00 -45.52
N GLY A 5 -22.47 -70.92 -45.93
CA GLY A 5 -22.86 -70.02 -47.04
C GLY A 5 -22.86 -68.55 -46.55
N LEU A 6 -21.96 -67.68 -47.02
CA LEU A 6 -22.00 -66.75 -48.17
C LEU A 6 -22.59 -65.33 -47.89
N ALA A 7 -21.69 -64.35 -48.07
CA ALA A 7 -21.83 -63.00 -48.65
C ALA A 7 -22.40 -61.81 -47.83
N GLY A 8 -21.61 -60.72 -47.79
CA GLY A 8 -22.09 -59.37 -47.41
C GLY A 8 -21.03 -58.30 -47.09
N ARG A 9 -20.31 -57.81 -48.11
CA ARG A 9 -19.56 -56.52 -48.25
C ARG A 9 -19.59 -55.47 -47.10
N VAL A 10 -18.40 -54.88 -46.78
CA VAL A 10 -18.00 -53.44 -46.86
C VAL A 10 -17.02 -52.98 -45.74
N LYS A 11 -15.83 -52.50 -46.19
CA LYS A 11 -14.86 -51.50 -45.64
C LYS A 11 -14.23 -51.62 -44.24
N GLY A 12 -12.89 -51.48 -44.22
CA GLY A 12 -12.18 -50.70 -43.19
C GLY A 12 -10.75 -51.16 -42.88
N GLU A 13 -9.73 -50.56 -43.50
CA GLU A 13 -8.32 -50.66 -43.12
C GLU A 13 -8.09 -50.12 -41.68
N ARG A 14 -7.85 -50.97 -40.66
CA ARG A 14 -7.21 -50.58 -39.38
C ARG A 14 -6.45 -51.71 -38.62
N PRO A 15 -5.41 -52.35 -39.19
CA PRO A 15 -4.44 -53.11 -38.38
C PRO A 15 -3.24 -52.26 -37.93
N ASP A 16 -2.69 -51.41 -38.81
CA ASP A 16 -1.41 -50.71 -38.56
C ASP A 16 -1.50 -49.60 -37.52
N ALA A 17 -2.58 -48.82 -37.51
CA ALA A 17 -2.75 -47.74 -36.53
C ALA A 17 -2.81 -48.23 -35.08
N MET A 18 -3.30 -49.45 -34.84
CA MET A 18 -3.33 -50.06 -33.51
C MET A 18 -1.93 -50.47 -33.04
N ALA A 19 -1.10 -51.01 -33.95
CA ALA A 19 0.27 -51.40 -33.66
C ALA A 19 1.17 -50.19 -33.39
N THR A 20 1.01 -49.10 -34.14
CA THR A 20 1.76 -47.85 -33.90
C THR A 20 1.40 -47.22 -32.55
N LEU A 21 0.13 -47.23 -32.18
CA LEU A 21 -0.32 -46.76 -30.87
C LEU A 21 0.22 -47.63 -29.72
N GLN A 22 0.32 -48.94 -29.93
CA GLN A 22 0.90 -49.85 -28.94
C GLN A 22 2.41 -49.57 -28.74
N ALA A 23 3.16 -49.40 -29.83
CA ALA A 23 4.59 -49.05 -29.77
C ALA A 23 4.83 -47.70 -29.07
N ALA A 24 4.01 -46.69 -29.38
CA ALA A 24 4.09 -45.39 -28.71
C ALA A 24 3.75 -45.49 -27.20
N ASN A 25 2.82 -46.37 -26.83
CA ASN A 25 2.49 -46.61 -25.41
C ASN A 25 3.66 -47.29 -24.69
N ASP A 26 4.31 -48.27 -25.32
CA ASP A 26 5.45 -48.98 -24.76
C ASP A 26 6.69 -48.06 -24.65
N GLU A 27 6.89 -47.15 -25.61
CA GLU A 27 7.95 -46.11 -25.55
C GLU A 27 7.69 -45.09 -24.43
N LEU A 28 6.43 -44.65 -24.25
CA LEU A 28 6.05 -43.78 -23.15
C LEU A 28 6.24 -44.46 -21.78
N ARG A 29 5.98 -45.76 -21.69
CA ARG A 29 6.26 -46.55 -20.48
C ARG A 29 7.76 -46.65 -20.20
N ALA A 30 8.59 -46.84 -21.22
CA ALA A 30 10.04 -46.87 -21.07
C ALA A 30 10.58 -45.50 -20.59
N LYS A 31 10.12 -44.41 -21.21
CA LYS A 31 10.48 -43.04 -20.78
C LYS A 31 10.03 -42.75 -19.35
N LEU A 32 8.84 -43.22 -18.96
CA LEU A 32 8.36 -43.09 -17.58
C LEU A 32 9.25 -43.86 -16.59
N THR A 33 9.73 -45.06 -16.95
CA THR A 33 10.65 -45.81 -16.08
C THR A 33 12.02 -45.15 -15.97
N ASP A 34 12.54 -44.57 -17.05
CA ASP A 34 13.83 -43.86 -17.02
C ASP A 34 13.74 -42.61 -16.14
N ILE A 35 12.68 -41.81 -16.31
CA ILE A 35 12.40 -40.64 -15.45
C ILE A 35 12.26 -41.06 -13.99
N GLN A 36 11.63 -42.22 -13.70
CA GLN A 36 11.52 -42.74 -12.34
C GLN A 36 12.87 -43.14 -11.75
N ILE A 37 13.77 -43.72 -12.55
CA ILE A 37 15.12 -44.08 -12.12
C ILE A 37 15.95 -42.82 -11.86
N GLU A 38 15.93 -41.84 -12.76
CA GLU A 38 16.63 -40.57 -12.60
C GLU A 38 16.14 -39.81 -11.37
N LEU A 39 14.82 -39.74 -11.17
CA LEU A 39 14.25 -39.15 -9.96
C LEU A 39 14.74 -39.86 -8.69
N GLN A 40 14.87 -41.18 -8.72
CA GLN A 40 15.38 -41.93 -7.57
C GLN A 40 16.88 -41.70 -7.34
N GLN A 41 17.67 -41.54 -8.39
CA GLN A 41 19.08 -41.17 -8.29
C GLN A 41 19.27 -39.77 -7.73
N GLU A 42 18.48 -38.79 -8.21
CA GLU A 42 18.51 -37.42 -7.70
C GLU A 42 18.05 -37.34 -6.23
N LYS A 43 17.02 -38.10 -5.83
CA LYS A 43 16.64 -38.23 -4.41
C LYS A 43 17.79 -38.75 -3.55
N ASN A 44 18.54 -39.75 -4.04
CA ASN A 44 19.68 -40.29 -3.32
C ASN A 44 20.84 -39.27 -3.22
N LYS A 45 21.06 -38.46 -4.26
CA LYS A 45 22.08 -37.41 -4.31
C LYS A 45 21.74 -36.27 -3.34
N VAL A 46 20.49 -35.79 -3.36
CA VAL A 46 19.98 -34.82 -2.39
C VAL A 46 20.16 -35.33 -0.96
N SER A 47 19.79 -36.59 -0.70
CA SER A 47 19.96 -37.18 0.63
C SER A 47 21.43 -37.26 1.07
N ARG A 48 22.40 -37.43 0.16
CA ARG A 48 23.83 -37.38 0.51
C ARG A 48 24.28 -35.96 0.84
N LEU A 49 23.92 -34.99 0.00
CA LEU A 49 24.25 -33.58 0.20
C LEU A 49 23.63 -33.04 1.51
N GLU A 50 22.42 -33.45 1.86
CA GLU A 50 21.80 -33.11 3.15
C GLU A 50 22.60 -33.64 4.34
N ARG A 51 23.17 -34.86 4.24
CA ARG A 51 24.02 -35.43 5.29
C ARG A 51 25.35 -34.70 5.40
N GLU A 52 25.98 -34.39 4.27
CA GLU A 52 27.24 -33.63 4.21
C GLU A 52 27.06 -32.23 4.80
N LYS A 53 26.03 -31.49 4.36
CA LYS A 53 25.69 -30.16 4.89
C LYS A 53 25.36 -30.19 6.38
N SER A 54 24.69 -31.25 6.85
CA SER A 54 24.44 -31.45 8.29
C SER A 54 25.72 -31.70 9.09
N GLN A 55 26.72 -32.38 8.52
CA GLN A 55 28.01 -32.59 9.15
C GLN A 55 28.85 -31.30 9.17
N GLU A 56 28.85 -30.53 8.08
CA GLU A 56 29.51 -29.22 8.01
C GLU A 56 28.97 -28.24 9.04
N LEU A 57 27.65 -28.15 9.18
CA LEU A 57 26.99 -27.31 10.19
C LEU A 57 27.41 -27.72 11.62
N LYS A 58 27.53 -29.01 11.89
CA LYS A 58 28.03 -29.51 13.19
C LYS A 58 29.49 -29.15 13.42
N ALA A 59 30.34 -29.25 12.40
CA ALA A 59 31.75 -28.87 12.48
C ALA A 59 31.92 -27.35 12.68
N GLU A 60 31.10 -26.53 12.02
CA GLU A 60 31.08 -25.08 12.19
C GLU A 60 30.57 -24.67 13.58
N HIS A 61 29.51 -25.31 14.08
CA HIS A 61 29.04 -25.11 15.45
C HIS A 61 30.14 -25.45 16.46
N HIS A 62 30.85 -26.57 16.28
CA HIS A 62 31.96 -26.94 17.16
C HIS A 62 33.09 -25.89 17.13
N ARG A 63 33.47 -25.40 15.94
CA ARG A 63 34.45 -24.31 15.79
C ARG A 63 34.01 -23.04 16.51
N ALA A 64 32.75 -22.64 16.37
CA ALA A 64 32.21 -21.47 17.05
C ALA A 64 32.21 -21.64 18.58
N THR A 65 31.87 -22.83 19.08
CA THR A 65 31.95 -23.13 20.53
C THR A 65 33.38 -23.01 21.04
N VAL A 66 34.37 -23.56 20.33
CA VAL A 66 35.78 -23.47 20.71
C VAL A 66 36.24 -22.02 20.74
N ALA A 67 35.95 -21.22 19.72
CA ALA A 67 36.30 -19.80 19.68
C ALA A 67 35.70 -19.00 20.86
N VAL A 68 34.44 -19.27 21.22
CA VAL A 68 33.81 -18.64 22.39
C VAL A 68 34.50 -19.06 23.69
N THR A 69 34.86 -20.33 23.85
CA THR A 69 35.59 -20.79 25.03
C THR A 69 36.97 -20.16 25.13
N GLU A 70 37.70 -20.03 24.02
CA GLU A 70 39.01 -19.37 23.98
C GLU A 70 38.91 -17.89 24.34
N LEU A 71 37.92 -17.16 23.83
CA LEU A 71 37.68 -15.77 24.18
C LEU A 71 37.34 -15.60 25.67
N LYS A 72 36.52 -16.49 26.23
CA LYS A 72 36.22 -16.49 27.67
C LYS A 72 37.49 -16.73 28.50
N THR A 73 38.35 -17.66 28.10
CA THR A 73 39.61 -17.92 28.81
C THR A 73 40.56 -16.72 28.72
N LYS A 74 40.70 -16.08 27.54
CA LYS A 74 41.53 -14.88 27.36
C LYS A 74 41.05 -13.71 28.21
N LEU A 75 39.73 -13.47 28.23
CA LEU A 75 39.14 -12.43 29.07
C LEU A 75 39.39 -12.69 30.56
N HIS A 76 39.31 -13.96 31.00
CA HIS A 76 39.62 -14.32 32.38
C HIS A 76 41.10 -14.10 32.70
N GLU A 77 42.01 -14.48 31.81
CA GLU A 77 43.45 -14.22 31.96
C GLU A 77 43.79 -12.72 32.02
N GLU A 78 43.15 -11.90 31.18
CA GLU A 78 43.32 -10.44 31.19
C GLU A 78 42.85 -9.82 32.51
N LYS A 79 41.65 -10.19 32.98
CA LYS A 79 41.15 -9.77 34.30
C LYS A 79 42.11 -10.18 35.42
N GLN A 80 42.66 -11.39 35.36
CA GLN A 80 43.60 -11.86 36.37
C GLN A 80 44.92 -11.07 36.32
N LYS A 81 45.42 -10.71 35.13
CA LYS A 81 46.59 -9.85 34.97
C LYS A 81 46.35 -8.44 35.53
N GLU A 82 45.20 -7.83 35.23
CA GLU A 82 44.83 -6.52 35.78
C GLU A 82 44.73 -6.55 37.31
N LEU A 83 44.16 -7.61 37.88
CA LEU A 83 44.10 -7.81 39.33
C LEU A 83 45.50 -7.95 39.95
N VAL A 84 46.43 -8.64 39.29
CA VAL A 84 47.82 -8.75 39.77
C VAL A 84 48.51 -7.38 39.70
N VAL A 85 48.36 -6.64 38.60
CA VAL A 85 48.96 -5.31 38.43
C VAL A 85 48.43 -4.33 39.48
N THR A 86 47.11 -4.30 39.70
CA THR A 86 46.51 -3.44 40.74
C THR A 86 46.99 -3.81 42.14
N ARG A 87 47.07 -5.11 42.45
CA ARG A 87 47.61 -5.61 43.73
C ARG A 87 49.07 -5.22 43.93
N GLU A 88 49.92 -5.38 42.93
CA GLU A 88 51.33 -4.98 43.02
C GLU A 88 51.49 -3.46 43.19
N THR A 89 50.64 -2.67 42.52
CA THR A 89 50.66 -1.21 42.63
C THR A 89 50.32 -0.78 44.06
N LEU A 90 49.30 -1.39 44.67
CA LEU A 90 48.94 -1.16 46.08
C LEU A 90 50.05 -1.61 47.04
N LEU A 91 50.70 -2.75 46.78
CA LEU A 91 51.83 -3.21 47.59
C LEU A 91 53.01 -2.24 47.52
N ARG A 92 53.38 -1.77 46.33
CA ARG A 92 54.44 -0.76 46.16
C ARG A 92 54.07 0.55 46.87
N GLN A 93 52.81 0.98 46.79
CA GLN A 93 52.33 2.15 47.53
C GLN A 93 52.48 1.96 49.04
N HIS A 94 52.12 0.78 49.55
CA HIS A 94 52.27 0.46 50.97
C HIS A 94 53.74 0.42 51.41
N GLU A 95 54.64 -0.17 50.62
CA GLU A 95 56.08 -0.18 50.89
C GLU A 95 56.68 1.23 50.87
N MET A 96 56.27 2.08 49.92
CA MET A 96 56.68 3.49 49.88
C MET A 96 56.23 4.25 51.13
N GLU A 97 55.01 3.99 51.62
CA GLU A 97 54.51 4.58 52.86
C GLU A 97 55.29 4.09 54.08
N LEU A 98 55.56 2.79 54.16
CA LEU A 98 56.39 2.21 55.22
C LEU A 98 57.78 2.84 55.26
N MET A 99 58.43 2.99 54.10
CA MET A 99 59.75 3.65 54.02
C MET A 99 59.69 5.13 54.43
N ARG A 100 58.61 5.83 54.09
CA ARG A 100 58.39 7.21 54.54
C ARG A 100 58.26 7.27 56.06
N VAL A 101 57.47 6.37 56.65
CA VAL A 101 57.29 6.26 58.10
C VAL A 101 58.59 5.89 58.81
N ILE A 102 59.36 4.93 58.29
CA ILE A 102 60.68 4.55 58.82
C ILE A 102 61.60 5.77 58.80
N LYS A 103 61.67 6.51 57.69
CA LYS A 103 62.52 7.70 57.58
C LYS A 103 62.13 8.80 58.57
N ILE A 104 60.84 9.00 58.80
CA ILE A 104 60.35 9.92 59.83
C ILE A 104 60.79 9.44 61.23
N LYS A 105 60.62 8.15 61.53
CA LYS A 105 61.03 7.57 62.82
C LYS A 105 62.54 7.61 63.03
N ASP A 106 63.35 7.33 62.02
CA ASP A 106 64.81 7.42 62.10
C ASP A 106 65.27 8.86 62.32
N GLY A 107 64.62 9.83 61.67
CA GLY A 107 64.84 11.26 61.93
C GLY A 107 64.54 11.61 63.39
N GLU A 108 63.44 11.09 63.94
CA GLU A 108 63.08 11.30 65.35
C GLU A 108 64.06 10.60 66.32
N ILE A 109 64.51 9.39 65.99
CA ILE A 109 65.55 8.68 66.76
C ILE A 109 66.86 9.48 66.76
N GLN A 110 67.29 9.99 65.61
CA GLN A 110 68.49 10.83 65.51
C GLN A 110 68.35 12.12 66.33
N ARG A 111 67.20 12.77 66.25
CA ARG A 111 66.86 13.98 67.01
C ARG A 111 66.89 13.72 68.52
N LEU A 112 66.22 12.65 68.98
CA LEU A 112 66.21 12.22 70.38
C LEU A 112 67.61 11.84 70.88
N ASN A 113 68.41 11.14 70.06
CA ASN A 113 69.80 10.81 70.40
C ASN A 113 70.67 12.07 70.50
N GLY A 114 70.49 13.04 69.59
CA GLY A 114 71.14 14.35 69.66
C GLY A 114 70.76 15.10 70.94
N LEU A 115 69.48 15.03 71.33
CA LEU A 115 69.02 15.56 72.60
C LEU A 115 69.73 14.86 73.77
N VAL A 116 69.71 13.52 73.84
CA VAL A 116 70.39 12.74 74.89
C VAL A 116 71.88 13.06 74.99
N LEU A 117 72.58 13.26 73.88
CA LEU A 117 73.98 13.72 73.86
C LEU A 117 74.12 15.12 74.48
N THR A 118 73.27 16.07 74.11
CA THR A 118 73.25 17.40 74.76
C THR A 118 72.84 17.34 76.23
N LEU A 119 71.99 16.38 76.64
CA LEU A 119 71.64 16.10 78.03
C LEU A 119 72.84 15.57 78.84
N ARG A 120 73.71 14.80 78.18
CA ARG A 120 74.92 14.20 78.77
C ARG A 120 76.07 15.20 78.91
N ASP A 121 76.24 16.11 77.95
CA ASP A 121 77.38 17.03 77.87
C ASP A 121 77.04 18.50 78.23
N GLY A 122 75.75 18.83 78.38
CA GLY A 122 75.25 20.18 78.65
C GLY A 122 74.95 20.45 80.12
N SER A 123 75.03 21.72 80.53
CA SER A 123 74.54 22.12 81.86
C SER A 123 73.03 21.87 81.96
N VAL A 124 72.58 21.40 83.13
CA VAL A 124 71.19 20.97 83.42
C VAL A 124 70.14 21.99 82.95
N ASP A 125 70.47 23.28 82.93
CA ASP A 125 69.58 24.35 82.48
C ASP A 125 69.39 24.40 80.95
N LYS A 126 70.44 24.18 80.15
CA LYS A 126 70.33 24.18 78.67
C LYS A 126 69.52 22.99 78.17
N VAL A 127 69.75 21.86 78.83
CA VAL A 127 69.05 20.59 78.74
C VAL A 127 67.56 20.73 78.98
N ARG A 128 67.18 21.38 80.09
CA ARG A 128 65.78 21.63 80.45
C ARG A 128 65.10 22.59 79.47
N SER A 129 65.80 23.63 79.02
CA SER A 129 65.28 24.57 78.02
C SER A 129 65.07 23.91 76.66
N ALA A 130 66.00 23.07 76.18
CA ALA A 130 65.86 22.36 74.91
C ALA A 130 64.68 21.37 74.94
N LEU A 131 64.55 20.59 76.03
CA LEU A 131 63.44 19.65 76.18
C LEU A 131 62.08 20.36 76.21
N LEU A 132 61.98 21.51 76.88
CA LEU A 132 60.75 22.32 76.91
C LEU A 132 60.42 22.94 75.55
N ALA A 133 61.42 23.41 74.80
CA ALA A 133 61.22 23.94 73.45
C ALA A 133 60.69 22.85 72.50
N GLU A 134 61.23 21.64 72.60
CA GLU A 134 60.83 20.51 71.77
C GLU A 134 59.42 20.01 72.08
N VAL A 135 59.05 19.96 73.36
CA VAL A 135 57.69 19.61 73.79
C VAL A 135 56.69 20.64 73.26
N GLU A 136 57.05 21.93 73.25
CA GLU A 136 56.19 22.95 72.65
C GLU A 136 56.11 22.86 71.12
N GLU A 137 57.20 22.52 70.43
CA GLU A 137 57.19 22.39 68.97
C GLU A 137 56.41 21.16 68.48
N THR A 138 56.54 20.02 69.18
CA THR A 138 55.72 18.82 68.93
C THR A 138 54.24 19.03 69.30
N ARG A 139 53.94 19.81 70.34
CA ARG A 139 52.56 20.21 70.65
C ARG A 139 51.97 21.07 69.53
N ARG A 140 52.71 22.06 69.04
CA ARG A 140 52.26 22.92 67.93
C ARG A 140 52.04 22.14 66.63
N SER A 141 52.93 21.21 66.29
CA SER A 141 52.77 20.39 65.08
C SER A 141 51.57 19.45 65.18
N TRP A 142 51.33 18.83 66.33
CA TRP A 142 50.14 18.03 66.59
C TRP A 142 48.84 18.86 66.54
N GLU A 143 48.85 20.07 67.12
CA GLU A 143 47.71 20.98 67.06
C GLU A 143 47.39 21.43 65.62
N ALA A 144 48.41 21.66 64.78
CA ALA A 144 48.25 21.98 63.37
C ALA A 144 47.70 20.80 62.54
N GLU A 145 48.20 19.58 62.79
CA GLU A 145 47.68 18.36 62.16
C GLU A 145 46.22 18.10 62.55
N ARG A 146 45.91 18.26 63.84
CA ARG A 146 44.54 18.12 64.35
C ARG A 146 43.60 19.11 63.67
N TYR A 147 44.02 20.36 63.52
CA TYR A 147 43.22 21.38 62.84
C TYR A 147 42.99 21.05 61.37
N ARG A 148 44.03 20.60 60.65
CA ARG A 148 43.93 20.21 59.24
C ARG A 148 42.96 19.05 59.03
N LEU A 149 43.07 17.98 59.84
CA LEU A 149 42.16 16.83 59.78
C LEU A 149 40.73 17.24 60.15
N GLN A 150 40.55 18.18 61.08
CA GLN A 150 39.23 18.71 61.42
C GLN A 150 38.60 19.47 60.26
N GLN A 151 39.39 20.23 59.51
CA GLN A 151 38.95 20.92 58.31
C GLN A 151 38.61 19.93 57.19
N GLU A 152 39.44 18.92 56.93
CA GLU A 152 39.20 17.89 55.92
C GLU A 152 37.91 17.10 56.21
N VAL A 153 37.64 16.77 57.49
CA VAL A 153 36.37 16.15 57.90
C VAL A 153 35.17 17.07 57.63
N GLN A 154 35.31 18.38 57.81
CA GLN A 154 34.23 19.34 57.49
C GLN A 154 34.00 19.44 55.98
N GLU A 155 35.06 19.47 55.18
CA GLU A 155 35.00 19.49 53.72
C GLU A 155 34.34 18.21 53.17
N LEU A 156 34.76 17.03 53.67
CA LEU A 156 34.15 15.75 53.29
C LEU A 156 32.67 15.66 53.68
N ARG A 157 32.26 16.25 54.82
CA ARG A 157 30.85 16.35 55.21
C ARG A 157 30.05 17.31 54.34
N GLY A 158 30.69 18.35 53.80
CA GLY A 158 30.09 19.25 52.81
C GLY A 158 29.90 18.55 51.47
N ALA A 159 30.96 17.91 50.96
CA ALA A 159 30.94 17.15 49.72
C ALA A 159 29.89 16.02 49.77
N LYS A 160 29.82 15.27 50.88
CA LYS A 160 28.80 14.24 51.08
C LYS A 160 27.38 14.82 50.95
N ARG A 161 27.07 15.91 51.66
CA ARG A 161 25.74 16.54 51.60
C ARG A 161 25.39 17.00 50.19
N TYR A 162 26.34 17.62 49.50
CA TYR A 162 26.16 18.03 48.10
C TYR A 162 25.85 16.84 47.19
N THR A 163 26.55 15.71 47.34
CA THR A 163 26.28 14.50 46.54
C THR A 163 24.92 13.86 46.89
N GLU A 164 24.49 13.92 48.14
CA GLU A 164 23.16 13.42 48.56
C GLU A 164 22.04 14.29 47.98
N GLU A 165 22.20 15.61 47.98
CA GLU A 165 21.27 16.56 47.35
C GLU A 165 21.21 16.36 45.82
N ALA A 166 22.36 16.18 45.16
CA ALA A 166 22.40 15.88 43.74
C ALA A 166 21.72 14.54 43.40
N LEU A 167 21.92 13.50 44.21
CA LEU A 167 21.27 12.20 44.05
C LEU A 167 19.74 12.30 44.18
N THR A 168 19.25 13.00 45.21
CA THR A 168 17.80 13.18 45.40
C THR A 168 17.17 13.99 44.27
N SER A 169 17.84 15.04 43.78
CA SER A 169 17.38 15.79 42.61
C SER A 169 17.32 14.91 41.34
N ALA A 170 18.35 14.10 41.10
CA ALA A 170 18.37 13.16 39.97
C ALA A 170 17.24 12.11 40.09
N GLN A 171 16.95 11.60 41.29
CA GLN A 171 15.84 10.67 41.53
C GLN A 171 14.48 11.31 41.22
N GLN A 172 14.26 12.54 41.64
CA GLN A 172 13.02 13.28 41.32
C GLN A 172 12.86 13.50 39.82
N ALA A 173 13.95 13.88 39.12
CA ALA A 173 13.93 14.04 37.66
C ALA A 173 13.61 12.72 36.94
N CYS A 174 14.19 11.60 37.39
CA CYS A 174 13.87 10.27 36.86
C CYS A 174 12.41 9.87 37.11
N GLN A 175 11.87 10.17 38.30
CA GLN A 175 10.45 9.91 38.61
C GLN A 175 9.50 10.75 37.75
N ALA A 176 9.82 12.03 37.53
CA ALA A 176 9.06 12.92 36.66
C ALA A 176 9.05 12.40 35.21
N ARG A 177 10.22 12.06 34.66
CA ARG A 177 10.31 11.45 33.32
C ARG A 177 9.55 10.14 33.21
N ALA A 178 9.59 9.29 34.23
CA ALA A 178 8.82 8.06 34.25
C ALA A 178 7.30 8.32 34.26
N ALA A 179 6.84 9.38 34.95
CA ALA A 179 5.44 9.79 34.95
C ALA A 179 5.00 10.35 33.58
N GLU A 180 5.84 11.18 32.95
CA GLU A 180 5.61 11.70 31.60
C GLU A 180 5.51 10.57 30.57
N LEU A 181 6.44 9.59 30.60
CA LEU A 181 6.41 8.42 29.74
C LEU A 181 5.12 7.59 29.93
N ARG A 182 4.66 7.41 31.18
CA ARG A 182 3.38 6.73 31.44
C ARG A 182 2.18 7.50 30.89
N SER A 183 2.17 8.82 31.03
CA SER A 183 1.11 9.69 30.49
C SER A 183 1.08 9.65 28.96
N ALA A 184 2.24 9.78 28.30
CA ALA A 184 2.37 9.69 26.85
C ALA A 184 1.93 8.31 26.33
N HIS A 185 2.31 7.23 27.01
CA HIS A 185 1.84 5.89 26.67
C HIS A 185 0.31 5.78 26.77
N HIS A 186 -0.29 6.36 27.82
CA HIS A 186 -1.74 6.37 27.97
C HIS A 186 -2.43 7.14 26.83
N GLN A 187 -1.93 8.32 26.48
CA GLN A 187 -2.45 9.14 25.37
C GLN A 187 -2.36 8.40 24.03
N HIS A 188 -1.21 7.82 23.69
CA HIS A 188 -1.06 7.02 22.47
C HIS A 188 -1.96 5.79 22.47
N GLN A 189 -2.15 5.15 23.63
CA GLN A 189 -3.07 4.01 23.75
C GLN A 189 -4.53 4.43 23.50
N GLU A 190 -4.94 5.63 23.91
CA GLU A 190 -6.25 6.20 23.58
C GLU A 190 -6.38 6.55 22.10
N GLU A 191 -5.38 7.19 21.50
CA GLU A 191 -5.35 7.51 20.07
C GLU A 191 -5.47 6.26 19.21
N LEU A 192 -4.67 5.22 19.53
CA LEU A 192 -4.73 3.94 18.83
C LEU A 192 -6.12 3.29 18.95
N ASN A 193 -6.76 3.41 20.11
CA ASN A 193 -8.14 2.95 20.30
C ASN A 193 -9.16 3.79 19.50
N ARG A 194 -8.95 5.11 19.35
CA ARG A 194 -9.78 5.97 18.49
C ARG A 194 -9.62 5.58 17.03
N THR A 195 -8.39 5.50 16.51
CA THR A 195 -8.09 5.08 15.14
C THR A 195 -8.67 3.70 14.84
N LYS A 196 -8.54 2.74 15.75
CA LYS A 196 -9.13 1.40 15.59
C LYS A 196 -10.65 1.47 15.39
N ARG A 197 -11.37 2.25 16.21
CA ARG A 197 -12.83 2.42 16.08
C ARG A 197 -13.19 3.06 14.75
N ASP A 198 -12.41 4.00 14.27
CA ASP A 198 -12.69 4.68 13.00
C ASP A 198 -12.41 3.77 11.80
N CYS A 199 -11.33 2.99 11.83
CA CYS A 199 -11.10 1.93 10.85
C CYS A 199 -12.23 0.88 10.84
N GLU A 200 -12.73 0.46 12.02
CA GLU A 200 -13.86 -0.47 12.10
C GLU A 200 -15.15 0.12 11.50
N LYS A 201 -15.41 1.41 11.70
CA LYS A 201 -16.55 2.10 11.06
C LYS A 201 -16.39 2.14 9.55
N GLU A 202 -15.18 2.42 9.06
CA GLU A 202 -14.89 2.50 7.64
C GLU A 202 -15.04 1.14 6.94
N VAL A 203 -14.51 0.07 7.55
CA VAL A 203 -14.72 -1.30 7.07
C VAL A 203 -16.22 -1.63 6.99
N ARG A 204 -17.02 -1.27 8.00
CA ARG A 204 -18.48 -1.46 7.96
C ARG A 204 -19.18 -0.62 6.90
N ARG A 205 -18.63 0.53 6.50
CA ARG A 205 -19.12 1.34 5.39
C ARG A 205 -18.84 0.63 4.06
N LEU A 206 -17.58 0.26 3.84
CA LEU A 206 -17.14 -0.45 2.63
C LEU A 206 -17.86 -1.79 2.43
N ASP A 207 -18.15 -2.52 3.50
CA ASP A 207 -18.95 -3.76 3.44
C ASP A 207 -20.38 -3.52 2.94
N ARG A 208 -20.99 -2.41 3.36
CA ARG A 208 -22.34 -2.02 2.90
C ARG A 208 -22.32 -1.62 1.44
N ASP A 209 -21.31 -0.87 1.01
CA ASP A 209 -21.18 -0.45 -0.39
C ASP A 209 -20.87 -1.64 -1.30
N THR A 210 -20.01 -2.56 -0.85
CA THR A 210 -19.72 -3.81 -1.57
C THR A 210 -21.00 -4.64 -1.76
N ARG A 211 -21.85 -4.76 -0.73
CA ARG A 211 -23.15 -5.43 -0.85
C ARG A 211 -24.09 -4.72 -1.84
N ARG A 212 -24.11 -3.39 -1.85
CA ARG A 212 -24.89 -2.61 -2.85
C ARG A 212 -24.39 -2.88 -4.27
N PHE A 213 -23.08 -2.86 -4.48
CA PHE A 213 -22.49 -3.17 -5.79
C PHE A 213 -22.80 -4.60 -6.22
N GLN A 214 -22.69 -5.58 -5.32
CA GLN A 214 -23.07 -6.96 -5.62
C GLN A 214 -24.53 -7.09 -6.05
N LEU A 215 -25.46 -6.40 -5.36
CA LEU A 215 -26.86 -6.37 -5.77
C LEU A 215 -27.03 -5.74 -7.15
N LYS A 216 -26.29 -4.66 -7.45
CA LYS A 216 -26.35 -4.02 -8.77
C LYS A 216 -25.80 -4.92 -9.88
N VAL A 217 -24.71 -5.62 -9.62
CA VAL A 217 -24.13 -6.61 -10.55
C VAL A 217 -25.12 -7.74 -10.81
N ALA A 218 -25.80 -8.25 -9.78
CA ALA A 218 -26.83 -9.28 -9.92
C ALA A 218 -28.03 -8.80 -10.75
N GLU A 219 -28.49 -7.56 -10.52
CA GLU A 219 -29.55 -6.92 -11.30
C GLU A 219 -29.15 -6.81 -12.78
N LEU A 220 -27.98 -6.26 -13.07
CA LEU A 220 -27.46 -6.12 -14.44
C LEU A 220 -27.28 -7.48 -15.11
N SER A 221 -26.76 -8.48 -14.40
CA SER A 221 -26.61 -9.85 -14.92
C SER A 221 -27.95 -10.48 -15.29
N SER A 222 -29.01 -10.20 -14.52
CA SER A 222 -30.38 -10.63 -14.84
C SER A 222 -30.90 -9.96 -16.12
N VAL A 223 -30.63 -8.66 -16.30
CA VAL A 223 -30.99 -7.93 -17.51
C VAL A 223 -30.25 -8.47 -18.73
N VAL A 224 -28.94 -8.70 -18.63
CA VAL A 224 -28.12 -9.28 -19.71
C VAL A 224 -28.70 -10.63 -20.15
N ARG A 225 -29.02 -11.51 -19.20
CA ARG A 225 -29.61 -12.83 -19.51
C ARG A 225 -30.94 -12.71 -20.27
N LYS A 226 -31.82 -11.78 -19.86
CA LYS A 226 -33.08 -11.53 -20.58
C LYS A 226 -32.85 -11.02 -22.00
N LEU A 227 -31.83 -10.18 -22.21
CA LEU A 227 -31.47 -9.67 -23.53
C LEU A 227 -30.87 -10.78 -24.41
N GLU A 228 -30.05 -11.65 -23.85
CA GLU A 228 -29.52 -12.85 -24.53
C GLU A 228 -30.66 -13.78 -24.97
N ASP A 229 -31.60 -14.10 -24.08
CA ASP A 229 -32.77 -14.92 -24.41
C ASP A 229 -33.61 -14.29 -25.54
N ARG A 230 -33.82 -12.97 -25.50
CA ARG A 230 -34.54 -12.26 -26.56
C ARG A 230 -33.78 -12.29 -27.89
N ASN A 231 -32.46 -12.11 -27.86
CA ASN A 231 -31.63 -12.20 -29.06
C ASN A 231 -31.62 -13.60 -29.66
N ALA A 232 -31.66 -14.64 -28.84
CA ALA A 232 -31.81 -16.02 -29.30
C ALA A 232 -33.13 -16.21 -30.05
N LEU A 233 -34.26 -15.79 -29.47
CA LEU A 233 -35.58 -15.85 -30.11
C LEU A 233 -35.63 -15.06 -31.42
N LEU A 234 -35.10 -13.83 -31.46
CA LEU A 234 -35.05 -13.03 -32.68
C LEU A 234 -34.19 -13.70 -33.77
N SER A 235 -33.11 -14.38 -33.38
CA SER A 235 -32.27 -15.13 -34.31
C SER A 235 -33.00 -16.34 -34.89
N GLU A 236 -33.79 -17.04 -34.08
CA GLU A 236 -34.66 -18.13 -34.54
C GLU A 236 -35.74 -17.63 -35.52
N GLU A 237 -36.43 -16.54 -35.18
CA GLU A 237 -37.42 -15.89 -36.07
C GLU A 237 -36.79 -15.48 -37.41
N ARG A 238 -35.60 -14.85 -37.37
CA ARG A 238 -34.84 -14.47 -38.57
C ARG A 238 -34.50 -15.68 -39.44
N ASN A 239 -34.10 -16.80 -38.83
CA ASN A 239 -33.76 -18.01 -39.56
C ASN A 239 -34.99 -18.68 -40.19
N GLU A 240 -36.13 -18.67 -39.50
CA GLU A 240 -37.39 -19.19 -40.02
C GLU A 240 -37.93 -18.32 -41.18
N LEU A 241 -37.83 -17.00 -41.07
CA LEU A 241 -38.17 -16.09 -42.17
C LEU A 241 -37.28 -16.31 -43.40
N LEU A 242 -35.98 -16.52 -43.20
CA LEU A 242 -35.07 -16.87 -44.29
C LEU A 242 -35.43 -18.20 -44.97
N LYS A 243 -35.85 -19.19 -44.18
CA LYS A 243 -36.30 -20.47 -44.72
C LYS A 243 -37.55 -20.27 -45.58
N ARG A 244 -38.55 -19.52 -45.10
CA ARG A 244 -39.77 -19.18 -45.87
C ARG A 244 -39.45 -18.41 -47.14
N LEU A 245 -38.50 -17.48 -47.08
CA LEU A 245 -38.04 -16.74 -48.26
C LEU A 245 -37.48 -17.69 -49.32
N ARG A 246 -36.58 -18.60 -48.92
CA ARG A 246 -36.01 -19.61 -49.83
C ARG A 246 -37.07 -20.53 -50.42
N GLU A 247 -38.06 -20.94 -49.62
CA GLU A 247 -39.20 -21.74 -50.09
C GLU A 247 -40.04 -20.98 -51.12
N ALA A 248 -40.34 -19.70 -50.87
CA ALA A 248 -41.05 -18.84 -51.81
C ALA A 248 -40.26 -18.61 -53.11
N GLU A 249 -38.95 -18.34 -53.01
CA GLU A 249 -38.05 -18.23 -54.16
C GLU A 249 -38.03 -19.52 -54.99
N SER A 250 -37.96 -20.68 -54.33
CA SER A 250 -38.01 -21.98 -54.99
C SER A 250 -39.34 -22.22 -55.72
N GLN A 251 -40.45 -21.68 -55.21
CA GLN A 251 -41.76 -21.76 -55.88
C GLN A 251 -41.89 -20.76 -57.04
N PHE A 252 -41.26 -19.58 -56.94
CA PHE A 252 -41.34 -18.54 -57.95
C PHE A 252 -40.46 -18.81 -59.18
N LEU A 253 -39.30 -19.45 -59.00
CA LEU A 253 -38.33 -19.68 -60.07
C LEU A 253 -38.91 -20.45 -61.28
N PRO A 254 -39.67 -21.56 -61.11
CA PRO A 254 -40.30 -22.26 -62.25
C PRO A 254 -41.37 -21.43 -62.96
N LEU A 255 -42.08 -20.56 -62.22
CA LEU A 255 -43.09 -19.68 -62.78
C LEU A 255 -42.44 -18.58 -63.63
N LEU A 256 -41.33 -17.99 -63.18
CA LEU A 256 -40.53 -17.07 -63.97
C LEU A 256 -40.05 -17.73 -65.26
N ASP A 257 -39.53 -18.95 -65.19
CA ASP A 257 -39.06 -19.68 -66.38
C ASP A 257 -40.21 -20.05 -67.34
N LYS A 258 -41.40 -20.34 -66.81
CA LYS A 258 -42.61 -20.52 -67.62
C LYS A 258 -43.03 -19.21 -68.29
N ASN A 259 -43.01 -18.09 -67.55
CA ASN A 259 -43.33 -16.77 -68.08
C ASN A 259 -42.36 -16.38 -69.20
N LYS A 260 -41.05 -16.50 -68.99
CA LYS A 260 -40.03 -16.28 -70.04
C LYS A 260 -40.28 -17.11 -71.29
N ARG A 261 -40.68 -18.38 -71.15
CA ARG A 261 -41.05 -19.24 -72.29
C ARG A 261 -42.30 -18.76 -73.01
N LEU A 262 -43.31 -18.30 -72.27
CA LEU A 262 -44.53 -17.73 -72.84
C LEU A 262 -44.25 -16.40 -73.54
N SER A 263 -43.40 -15.53 -72.98
CA SER A 263 -42.97 -14.28 -73.63
C SER A 263 -42.33 -14.55 -75.00
N ARG A 264 -41.42 -15.53 -75.10
CA ARG A 264 -40.82 -15.93 -76.38
C ARG A 264 -41.87 -16.43 -77.38
N LYS A 265 -42.83 -17.25 -76.93
CA LYS A 265 -43.94 -17.70 -77.79
C LYS A 265 -44.83 -16.54 -78.24
N ASN A 266 -45.10 -15.57 -77.37
CA ASN A 266 -45.87 -14.39 -77.72
C ASN A 266 -45.13 -13.55 -78.77
N GLU A 267 -43.82 -13.40 -78.67
CA GLU A 267 -42.99 -12.74 -79.69
C GLU A 267 -43.06 -13.51 -81.03
N GLU A 268 -42.95 -14.83 -81.01
CA GLU A 268 -43.10 -15.67 -82.22
C GLU A 268 -44.47 -15.50 -82.87
N LEU A 269 -45.55 -15.52 -82.08
CA LEU A 269 -46.92 -15.30 -82.56
C LEU A 269 -47.13 -13.88 -83.08
N ALA A 270 -46.56 -12.86 -82.40
CA ALA A 270 -46.62 -11.48 -82.85
C ALA A 270 -45.91 -11.32 -84.22
N LEU A 271 -44.76 -11.97 -84.41
CA LEU A 271 -44.08 -12.01 -85.70
C LEU A 271 -44.92 -12.73 -86.76
N ALA A 272 -45.58 -13.84 -86.44
CA ALA A 272 -46.46 -14.56 -87.35
C ALA A 272 -47.70 -13.72 -87.75
N LEU A 273 -48.33 -13.06 -86.78
CA LEU A 273 -49.44 -12.14 -87.01
C LEU A 273 -49.01 -10.99 -87.92
N ARG A 274 -47.84 -10.39 -87.68
CA ARG A 274 -47.31 -9.32 -88.55
C ARG A 274 -47.09 -9.80 -89.99
N ARG A 275 -46.67 -11.05 -90.19
CA ARG A 275 -46.57 -11.66 -91.54
C ARG A 275 -47.92 -11.86 -92.20
N LEU A 276 -48.92 -12.34 -91.46
CA LEU A 276 -50.28 -12.53 -91.96
C LEU A 276 -50.95 -11.19 -92.27
N ASP A 277 -50.79 -10.19 -91.41
CA ASP A 277 -51.27 -8.82 -91.61
C ASP A 277 -50.66 -8.19 -92.87
N ASN A 278 -49.37 -8.41 -93.13
CA ASN A 278 -48.75 -7.98 -94.38
C ASN A 278 -49.31 -8.71 -95.61
N LYS A 279 -49.59 -10.02 -95.52
CA LYS A 279 -50.28 -10.77 -96.59
C LYS A 279 -51.70 -10.25 -96.82
N LEU A 280 -52.44 -9.98 -95.74
CA LEU A 280 -53.79 -9.44 -95.82
C LEU A 280 -53.79 -8.06 -96.47
N ARG A 281 -52.83 -7.19 -96.12
CA ARG A 281 -52.64 -5.90 -96.78
C ARG A 281 -52.39 -6.07 -98.27
N PHE A 282 -51.53 -7.01 -98.67
CA PHE A 282 -51.26 -7.31 -100.08
C PHE A 282 -52.51 -7.78 -100.82
N VAL A 283 -53.25 -8.74 -100.26
CA VAL A 283 -54.51 -9.25 -100.86
C VAL A 283 -55.60 -8.18 -100.89
N THR A 284 -55.68 -7.35 -99.86
CA THR A 284 -56.64 -6.22 -99.83
C THR A 284 -56.30 -5.19 -100.89
N GLN A 285 -55.01 -4.87 -101.07
CA GLN A 285 -54.55 -4.00 -102.14
C GLN A 285 -54.85 -4.60 -103.53
N GLU A 286 -54.55 -5.87 -103.75
CA GLU A 286 -54.89 -6.60 -104.99
C GLU A 286 -56.41 -6.57 -105.25
N ASN A 287 -57.23 -6.77 -104.22
CA ASN A 287 -58.69 -6.67 -104.34
C ASN A 287 -59.15 -5.24 -104.67
N LEU A 288 -58.52 -4.19 -104.11
CA LEU A 288 -58.79 -2.80 -104.48
C LEU A 288 -58.37 -2.51 -105.94
N GLU A 289 -57.27 -3.08 -106.41
CA GLU A 289 -56.83 -3.03 -107.81
C GLU A 289 -57.83 -3.76 -108.74
N MET A 290 -58.42 -4.87 -108.29
CA MET A 290 -59.49 -5.59 -109.00
C MET A 290 -60.84 -4.84 -108.98
N VAL A 291 -61.13 -4.11 -107.89
CA VAL A 291 -62.32 -3.24 -107.77
C VAL A 291 -62.19 -1.96 -108.60
N THR A 292 -60.99 -1.41 -108.75
CA THR A 292 -60.72 -0.25 -109.62
C THR A 292 -60.83 -0.55 -111.11
N MET A 293 -60.87 -1.83 -111.51
CA MET A 293 -61.24 -2.27 -112.87
C MET A 293 -62.76 -2.40 -113.11
N ARG A 294 -63.60 -1.97 -112.15
CA ARG A 294 -65.06 -1.80 -112.31
C ARG A 294 -65.48 -0.35 -112.08
N ARG A 295 -66.19 0.17 -113.08
CA ARG A 295 -66.73 1.53 -113.20
C ARG A 295 -67.65 1.87 -112.00
N PRO A 296 -67.50 3.05 -111.36
CA PRO A 296 -68.24 3.40 -110.15
C PRO A 296 -69.59 4.04 -110.47
N SER A 297 -70.64 3.63 -109.75
CA SER A 297 -71.95 4.30 -109.73
C SER A 297 -72.09 5.06 -108.40
N SER A 298 -72.32 6.36 -108.54
CA SER A 298 -72.56 7.38 -107.53
C SER A 298 -73.92 7.25 -106.84
N LEU A 299 -73.99 7.36 -105.50
CA LEU A 299 -74.99 8.18 -104.80
C LEU A 299 -74.69 8.31 -103.29
N ASN A 300 -74.34 9.54 -102.90
CA ASN A 300 -74.70 10.33 -101.72
C ASN A 300 -74.48 9.83 -100.28
N ASP A 301 -73.59 10.57 -99.60
CA ASP A 301 -73.86 11.45 -98.45
C ASP A 301 -74.62 10.89 -97.25
N LEU A 302 -73.87 10.66 -96.16
CA LEU A 302 -74.23 11.10 -94.81
C LEU A 302 -72.93 11.30 -94.02
N ASP A 303 -72.41 12.52 -94.07
CA ASP A 303 -71.45 13.03 -93.10
C ASP A 303 -72.24 13.28 -91.80
N CYS A 304 -72.35 12.25 -90.97
CA CYS A 304 -72.95 12.33 -89.64
C CYS A 304 -71.88 12.61 -88.59
N SER A 305 -71.72 13.89 -88.34
CA SER A 305 -71.35 14.46 -87.07
C SER A 305 -72.11 13.83 -85.89
N HIS A 306 -71.44 12.99 -85.09
CA HIS A 306 -71.74 12.73 -83.66
C HIS A 306 -70.43 12.33 -82.97
N SER A 307 -69.67 13.29 -82.47
CA SER A 307 -69.78 13.87 -81.12
C SER A 307 -68.68 13.30 -80.23
N SER A 308 -67.53 13.96 -80.32
CA SER A 308 -66.71 14.19 -79.13
C SER A 308 -67.61 14.75 -78.02
N SER A 309 -67.42 14.21 -76.82
CA SER A 309 -67.75 14.80 -75.52
C SER A 309 -69.05 14.40 -74.82
N TYR A 310 -68.84 14.19 -73.52
CA TYR A 310 -69.78 14.10 -72.40
C TYR A 310 -70.62 12.84 -72.30
N HIS A 311 -70.19 11.90 -71.45
CA HIS A 311 -71.00 11.26 -70.39
C HIS A 311 -70.10 10.42 -69.44
N GLY A 312 -69.03 11.02 -68.91
CA GLY A 312 -68.15 10.41 -67.90
C GLY A 312 -68.25 11.03 -66.50
N TYR A 313 -68.84 12.24 -66.37
CA TYR A 313 -68.72 13.02 -65.14
C TYR A 313 -69.66 12.61 -63.99
N SER A 314 -70.74 11.86 -64.24
CA SER A 314 -71.72 11.58 -63.18
C SER A 314 -71.36 10.40 -62.26
N GLN A 315 -70.42 9.53 -62.66
CA GLN A 315 -69.99 8.39 -61.83
C GLN A 315 -68.80 8.76 -60.94
N ASP A 316 -67.82 9.47 -61.51
CA ASP A 316 -66.68 9.99 -60.76
C ASP A 316 -67.10 11.06 -59.75
N GLU A 317 -68.10 11.90 -60.05
CA GLU A 317 -68.64 12.85 -59.06
C GLU A 317 -69.26 12.12 -57.87
N ARG A 318 -69.98 11.01 -58.09
CA ARG A 318 -70.60 10.23 -57.00
C ARG A 318 -69.58 9.48 -56.17
N GLU A 319 -68.54 8.92 -56.77
CA GLU A 319 -67.42 8.30 -56.03
C GLU A 319 -66.62 9.34 -55.25
N MET A 320 -66.40 10.53 -55.83
CA MET A 320 -65.70 11.61 -55.16
C MET A 320 -66.53 12.20 -54.00
N GLU A 321 -67.86 12.23 -54.12
CA GLU A 321 -68.78 12.65 -53.06
C GLU A 321 -68.87 11.63 -51.93
N PHE A 322 -68.85 10.33 -52.25
CA PHE A 322 -68.74 9.25 -51.27
C PHE A 322 -67.41 9.30 -50.49
N LEU A 323 -66.29 9.51 -51.18
CA LEU A 323 -64.98 9.66 -50.55
C LEU A 323 -64.90 10.92 -49.68
N ARG A 324 -65.52 12.04 -50.09
CA ARG A 324 -65.60 13.27 -49.28
C ARG A 324 -66.39 13.07 -48.00
N LEU A 325 -67.52 12.34 -48.06
CA LEU A 325 -68.30 11.97 -46.89
C LEU A 325 -67.50 11.07 -45.93
N GLN A 326 -66.75 10.12 -46.47
CA GLN A 326 -65.89 9.25 -45.66
C GLN A 326 -64.75 10.00 -44.97
N VAL A 327 -64.14 10.97 -45.64
CA VAL A 327 -63.10 11.83 -45.05
C VAL A 327 -63.68 12.74 -43.96
N LEU A 328 -64.89 13.28 -44.16
CA LEU A 328 -65.59 14.07 -43.13
C LEU A 328 -65.90 13.25 -41.88
N GLU A 329 -66.33 11.99 -42.05
CA GLU A 329 -66.58 11.08 -40.93
C GLU A 329 -65.29 10.73 -40.18
N GLN A 330 -64.19 10.44 -40.91
CA GLN A 330 -62.88 10.23 -40.29
C GLN A 330 -62.36 11.48 -39.57
N GLN A 331 -62.60 12.67 -40.11
CA GLN A 331 -62.23 13.92 -39.44
C GLN A 331 -63.00 14.12 -38.14
N HIS A 332 -64.28 13.80 -38.11
CA HIS A 332 -65.08 13.89 -36.89
C HIS A 332 -64.58 12.93 -35.80
N ILE A 333 -64.16 11.71 -36.17
CA ILE A 333 -63.54 10.75 -35.25
C ILE A 333 -62.20 11.28 -34.72
N ILE A 334 -61.38 11.88 -35.58
CA ILE A 334 -60.10 12.48 -35.18
C ILE A 334 -60.34 13.65 -34.22
N ASP A 335 -61.35 14.48 -34.46
CA ASP A 335 -61.66 15.63 -33.61
C ASP A 335 -62.20 15.18 -32.24
N ASP A 336 -63.03 14.13 -32.20
CA ASP A 336 -63.54 13.54 -30.95
C ASP A 336 -62.42 12.87 -30.14
N LEU A 337 -61.49 12.16 -30.82
CA LEU A 337 -60.29 11.60 -30.18
C LEU A 337 -59.32 12.68 -29.70
N SER A 338 -59.18 13.79 -30.43
CA SER A 338 -58.32 14.92 -30.06
C SER A 338 -58.86 15.65 -28.83
N LYS A 339 -60.19 15.87 -28.76
CA LYS A 339 -60.86 16.39 -27.56
C LYS A 339 -60.74 15.44 -26.36
N ALA A 340 -60.82 14.13 -26.59
CA ALA A 340 -60.60 13.14 -25.54
C ALA A 340 -59.14 13.19 -25.02
N LEU A 341 -58.16 13.44 -25.89
CA LEU A 341 -56.75 13.58 -25.53
C LEU A 341 -56.48 14.87 -24.72
N GLU A 342 -57.10 15.98 -25.08
CA GLU A 342 -57.01 17.25 -24.33
C GLU A 342 -57.67 17.15 -22.94
N THR A 343 -58.77 16.40 -22.84
CA THR A 343 -59.50 16.19 -21.58
C THR A 343 -58.80 15.17 -20.66
N ALA A 344 -57.97 14.27 -21.22
CA ALA A 344 -57.28 13.21 -20.48
C ALA A 344 -55.96 13.64 -19.78
N GLY A 345 -55.54 14.90 -19.92
CA GLY A 345 -54.35 15.42 -19.24
C GLY A 345 -53.03 14.96 -19.85
N TYR A 346 -52.16 15.93 -20.11
CA TYR A 346 -50.78 15.79 -20.60
C TYR A 346 -49.99 14.67 -19.87
N VAL A 347 -49.73 13.54 -20.54
CA VAL A 347 -48.63 12.64 -20.18
C VAL A 347 -47.36 13.15 -20.86
N LYS A 348 -46.72 14.13 -20.22
CA LYS A 348 -45.37 14.56 -20.56
C LYS A 348 -44.39 13.61 -19.86
N ASN A 349 -44.03 12.50 -20.49
CA ASN A 349 -42.92 11.64 -20.08
C ASN A 349 -42.11 11.18 -21.30
N VAL A 350 -41.46 12.13 -21.96
CA VAL A 350 -40.14 11.85 -22.57
C VAL A 350 -39.16 11.94 -21.42
N ILE A 351 -38.51 10.82 -21.11
CA ILE A 351 -37.47 10.68 -20.10
C ILE A 351 -36.33 11.64 -20.47
N VAL A 352 -36.27 12.78 -19.78
CA VAL A 352 -35.08 13.62 -19.70
C VAL A 352 -34.26 13.05 -18.55
N VAL A 353 -33.02 12.72 -18.86
CA VAL A 353 -32.00 12.26 -17.92
C VAL A 353 -31.78 13.35 -16.88
N GLU A 354 -32.24 13.14 -15.65
CA GLU A 354 -31.79 13.89 -14.48
C GLU A 354 -30.37 13.43 -14.12
N THR A 355 -29.39 14.26 -14.48
CA THR A 355 -28.04 14.23 -13.90
C THR A 355 -28.12 14.69 -12.45
N PHE A 356 -28.12 13.72 -11.54
CA PHE A 356 -27.98 13.92 -10.10
C PHE A 356 -26.52 14.26 -9.79
N TYR A 357 -26.17 15.55 -9.77
CA TYR A 357 -24.93 16.03 -9.16
C TYR A 357 -25.27 16.44 -7.72
N GLY A 358 -24.84 15.62 -6.75
CA GLY A 358 -24.85 16.00 -5.34
C GLY A 358 -23.74 17.02 -5.09
N TYR A 359 -24.11 18.18 -4.59
CA TYR A 359 -23.22 19.03 -3.82
C TYR A 359 -23.74 19.05 -2.38
N ASP A 360 -22.88 18.60 -1.48
CA ASP A 360 -22.99 18.71 -0.04
C ASP A 360 -23.12 20.20 0.35
N GLU A 361 -24.24 20.57 0.97
CA GLU A 361 -24.24 21.67 1.94
C GLU A 361 -24.06 21.05 3.32
N ASP A 362 -22.86 21.17 3.88
CA ASP A 362 -22.63 21.40 5.30
C ASP A 362 -21.13 21.63 5.57
N ALA A 363 -20.85 22.63 6.42
CA ALA A 363 -19.56 23.03 7.01
C ALA A 363 -18.69 24.03 6.21
N SER A 364 -18.99 25.33 6.39
CA SER A 364 -17.98 26.39 6.39
C SER A 364 -18.42 27.53 7.31
N VAL A 365 -18.20 27.36 8.60
CA VAL A 365 -18.06 28.44 9.57
C VAL A 365 -16.62 28.94 9.44
N ASP A 366 -16.45 30.18 8.97
CA ASP A 366 -15.55 31.20 9.54
C ASP A 366 -15.36 32.40 8.60
N SER A 367 -15.06 33.53 9.23
CA SER A 367 -14.42 34.74 8.68
C SER A 367 -15.32 35.95 8.39
N ASP A 368 -15.39 36.77 9.44
CA ASP A 368 -15.12 38.20 9.48
C ASP A 368 -15.99 39.17 8.68
N GLY A 369 -16.72 39.97 9.45
CA GLY A 369 -17.30 41.20 8.96
C GLY A 369 -16.24 42.23 8.57
N SER A 370 -16.52 42.97 7.51
CA SER A 370 -16.32 44.42 7.51
C SER A 370 -16.98 45.10 6.32
N SER A 371 -17.59 46.24 6.63
CA SER A 371 -17.68 47.44 5.80
C SER A 371 -18.61 47.42 4.57
N LEU A 372 -19.86 47.84 4.78
CA LEU A 372 -20.55 48.62 3.76
C LEU A 372 -20.42 50.11 4.10
N SER A 373 -19.64 50.77 3.26
CA SER A 373 -19.26 52.18 3.30
C SER A 373 -20.47 53.12 3.14
N PHE A 374 -20.41 54.23 3.88
CA PHE A 374 -21.20 55.44 3.71
C PHE A 374 -21.45 55.79 2.24
N HIS A 375 -22.72 55.87 1.84
CA HIS A 375 -23.13 56.78 0.78
C HIS A 375 -23.84 57.95 1.43
N THR A 376 -23.06 58.98 1.74
CA THR A 376 -23.58 60.34 1.85
C THR A 376 -23.95 60.77 0.44
N ASP A 377 -25.23 60.76 0.11
CA ASP A 377 -25.72 61.68 -0.91
C ASP A 377 -26.86 62.50 -0.32
N ARG A 378 -26.57 63.80 -0.23
CA ARG A 378 -27.52 64.81 0.23
C ARG A 378 -28.43 65.15 -0.93
N THR A 379 -29.72 64.98 -0.74
CA THR A 379 -30.70 65.83 -1.41
C THR A 379 -31.69 66.36 -0.36
N PRO A 380 -31.87 67.68 -0.23
CA PRO A 380 -32.74 68.28 0.77
C PRO A 380 -34.17 68.33 0.24
N ASP A 381 -35.10 67.72 0.97
CA ASP A 381 -36.50 68.18 1.15
C ASP A 381 -37.38 67.02 1.60
N THR A 382 -37.35 66.69 2.89
CA THR A 382 -38.56 66.24 3.62
C THR A 382 -38.29 66.46 5.10
N GLU A 383 -39.06 67.34 5.75
CA GLU A 383 -39.03 67.46 7.21
C GLU A 383 -39.48 66.11 7.82
N PRO A 384 -38.68 65.47 8.70
CA PRO A 384 -39.09 64.22 9.32
C PRO A 384 -40.07 64.48 10.47
N GLU A 385 -41.20 63.77 10.45
CA GLU A 385 -42.24 63.83 11.47
C GLU A 385 -41.68 63.54 12.88
N GLU A 386 -41.69 64.55 13.76
CA GLU A 386 -41.15 64.54 15.13
C GLU A 386 -41.73 63.44 16.06
N VAL A 387 -42.79 62.76 15.65
CA VAL A 387 -43.49 61.75 16.47
C VAL A 387 -42.73 60.41 16.44
N CYS A 388 -42.15 60.02 15.31
CA CYS A 388 -41.48 58.73 15.18
C CYS A 388 -40.11 58.71 15.91
N VAL A 389 -39.38 59.82 15.88
CA VAL A 389 -38.12 59.99 16.62
C VAL A 389 -38.34 59.97 18.14
N ARG A 390 -39.50 60.46 18.61
CA ARG A 390 -39.84 60.49 20.03
C ARG A 390 -40.14 59.09 20.59
N GLU A 391 -40.89 58.27 19.86
CA GLU A 391 -41.18 56.89 20.25
C GLU A 391 -39.91 56.04 20.28
N GLU A 392 -39.01 56.23 19.31
CA GLU A 392 -37.73 55.53 19.26
C GLU A 392 -36.80 55.94 20.42
N ALA A 393 -36.77 57.23 20.77
CA ALA A 393 -36.03 57.73 21.93
C ALA A 393 -36.59 57.19 23.26
N GLU A 394 -37.91 57.05 23.37
CA GLU A 394 -38.57 56.47 24.55
C GLU A 394 -38.26 54.98 24.72
N LEU A 395 -38.20 54.23 23.62
CA LEU A 395 -37.79 52.82 23.63
C LEU A 395 -36.31 52.66 24.02
N ARG A 396 -35.43 53.52 23.50
CA ARG A 396 -34.01 53.55 23.89
C ARG A 396 -33.84 53.90 25.36
N TYR A 397 -34.63 54.83 25.89
CA TYR A 397 -34.59 55.18 27.31
C TYR A 397 -35.05 54.02 28.21
N ARG A 398 -36.13 53.32 27.83
CA ARG A 398 -36.60 52.12 28.55
C ARG A 398 -35.55 51.01 28.54
N HIS A 399 -34.91 50.77 27.39
CA HIS A 399 -33.85 49.78 27.26
C HIS A 399 -32.62 50.16 28.10
N LEU A 400 -32.17 51.42 28.03
CA LEU A 400 -31.06 51.92 28.84
C LEU A 400 -31.34 51.82 30.35
N THR A 401 -32.58 52.04 30.77
CA THR A 401 -32.99 51.90 32.17
C THR A 401 -32.93 50.43 32.61
N GLN A 402 -33.36 49.50 31.74
CA GLN A 402 -33.26 48.06 32.01
C GLN A 402 -31.80 47.62 32.11
N GLU A 403 -30.92 48.08 31.21
CA GLU A 403 -29.49 47.84 31.25
C GLU A 403 -28.83 48.41 32.51
N TYR A 404 -29.19 49.64 32.91
CA TYR A 404 -28.69 50.25 34.14
C TYR A 404 -29.10 49.44 35.38
N GLN A 405 -30.34 48.96 35.45
CA GLN A 405 -30.81 48.10 36.54
C GLN A 405 -30.17 46.70 36.52
N ALA A 406 -29.87 46.15 35.35
CA ALA A 406 -29.13 44.91 35.22
C ALA A 406 -27.68 45.09 35.71
N LEU A 407 -27.04 46.20 35.35
CA LEU A 407 -25.70 46.55 35.78
C LEU A 407 -25.62 46.76 37.30
N GLN A 408 -26.57 47.48 37.90
CA GLN A 408 -26.62 47.65 39.35
C GLN A 408 -26.77 46.31 40.09
N ARG A 409 -27.60 45.40 39.55
CA ARG A 409 -27.73 44.03 40.09
C ARG A 409 -26.44 43.22 39.93
N ALA A 410 -25.76 43.34 38.79
CA ALA A 410 -24.47 42.68 38.57
C ALA A 410 -23.38 43.21 39.53
N TYR A 411 -23.33 44.53 39.78
CA TYR A 411 -22.42 45.13 40.76
C TYR A 411 -22.72 44.67 42.19
N ALA A 412 -24.00 44.55 42.57
CA ALA A 412 -24.37 44.02 43.88
C ALA A 412 -23.95 42.55 44.06
N LEU A 413 -24.14 41.71 43.03
CA LEU A 413 -23.71 40.31 43.03
C LEU A 413 -22.19 40.17 43.03
N LEU A 414 -21.46 41.04 42.33
CA LEU A 414 -20.00 41.12 42.40
C LEU A 414 -19.54 41.51 43.80
N ALA A 415 -20.18 42.48 44.44
CA ALA A 415 -19.85 42.87 45.81
C ALA A 415 -20.12 41.73 46.82
N GLU A 416 -21.18 40.92 46.62
CA GLU A 416 -21.46 39.73 47.45
C GLU A 416 -20.47 38.58 47.20
N THR A 417 -20.08 38.32 45.95
CA THR A 417 -19.17 37.22 45.58
C THR A 417 -17.70 37.53 45.88
N SER A 418 -17.30 38.80 45.89
CA SER A 418 -15.94 39.23 46.23
C SER A 418 -15.61 39.10 47.72
N GLY A 419 -16.58 38.71 48.55
CA GLY A 419 -16.43 38.63 50.00
C GLY A 419 -16.38 40.03 50.61
N GLY A 420 -17.36 40.36 51.45
CA GLY A 420 -17.36 41.57 52.25
C GLY A 420 -16.19 41.60 53.24
N ASN A 421 -15.03 42.08 52.77
CA ASN A 421 -13.93 42.78 53.43
C ASN A 421 -12.73 42.80 52.47
N TYR A 422 -12.83 43.59 51.39
CA TYR A 422 -11.66 43.99 50.61
C TYR A 422 -10.82 44.95 51.46
N ASP A 423 -10.01 44.39 52.36
CA ASP A 423 -9.08 45.16 53.18
C ASP A 423 -7.84 45.46 52.34
N ALA A 424 -7.96 46.53 51.55
CA ALA A 424 -6.92 47.01 50.66
C ALA A 424 -5.57 47.18 51.37
N GLU A 425 -5.56 47.45 52.68
CA GLU A 425 -4.34 47.62 53.45
C GLU A 425 -3.62 46.28 53.70
N ASN A 426 -4.37 45.21 53.98
CA ASN A 426 -3.84 43.87 54.11
C ASN A 426 -3.41 43.28 52.75
N GLU A 427 -4.10 43.63 51.67
CA GLU A 427 -3.72 43.21 50.32
C GLU A 427 -2.44 43.91 49.84
N ILE A 428 -2.28 45.22 50.15
CA ILE A 428 -1.04 45.96 49.90
C ILE A 428 0.12 45.35 50.70
N LYS A 429 -0.07 45.02 51.99
CA LYS A 429 0.96 44.35 52.80
C LYS A 429 1.35 42.98 52.25
N THR A 430 0.37 42.20 51.80
CA THR A 430 0.62 40.89 51.18
C THR A 430 1.36 41.04 49.85
N ARG A 431 0.99 42.04 49.04
CA ARG A 431 1.67 42.38 47.79
C ARG A 431 3.11 42.82 48.03
N ASP A 432 3.37 43.67 49.01
CA ASP A 432 4.71 44.13 49.36
C ASP A 432 5.60 42.98 49.86
N GLN A 433 5.03 42.08 50.68
CA GLN A 433 5.70 40.86 51.12
C GLN A 433 6.11 39.98 49.93
N LEU A 434 5.19 39.77 48.99
CA LEU A 434 5.47 39.00 47.76
C LEU A 434 6.51 39.68 46.87
N LEU A 435 6.52 41.01 46.78
CA LEU A 435 7.56 41.75 46.02
C LEU A 435 8.95 41.58 46.64
N ILE A 436 9.05 41.58 47.98
CA ILE A 436 10.30 41.31 48.68
C ILE A 436 10.77 39.87 48.42
N GLU A 437 9.87 38.90 48.46
CA GLU A 437 10.21 37.51 48.16
C GLU A 437 10.64 37.32 46.70
N ILE A 438 9.95 37.94 45.74
CA ILE A 438 10.34 37.94 44.32
C ILE A 438 11.75 38.51 44.15
N SER A 439 12.05 39.64 44.79
CA SER A 439 13.39 40.25 44.74
C SER A 439 14.47 39.33 45.31
N ARG A 440 14.16 38.62 46.40
CA ARG A 440 15.08 37.64 47.02
C ARG A 440 15.31 36.43 46.13
N TYR A 441 14.27 35.90 45.48
CA TYR A 441 14.41 34.82 44.52
C TYR A 441 15.16 35.24 43.26
N GLN A 442 14.93 36.46 42.76
CA GLN A 442 15.70 37.02 41.65
C GLN A 442 17.19 37.10 41.97
N THR A 443 17.55 37.59 43.16
CA THR A 443 18.95 37.65 43.61
C THR A 443 19.57 36.25 43.68
N ARG A 444 18.82 35.27 44.22
CA ARG A 444 19.24 33.86 44.27
C ARG A 444 19.47 33.27 42.88
N VAL A 445 18.61 33.59 41.92
CA VAL A 445 18.75 33.14 40.53
C VAL A 445 20.03 33.72 39.92
N THR A 446 20.28 35.02 40.06
CA THR A 446 21.50 35.65 39.56
C THR A 446 22.78 35.10 40.18
N ASP A 447 22.76 34.75 41.47
CA ASP A 447 23.90 34.13 42.15
C ASP A 447 24.16 32.71 41.61
N LEU A 448 23.10 31.93 41.37
CA LEU A 448 23.18 30.58 40.79
C LEU A 448 23.65 30.61 39.34
N GLU A 449 23.18 31.56 38.54
CA GLU A 449 23.63 31.80 37.16
C GLU A 449 25.13 32.17 37.12
N SER A 450 25.56 33.02 38.05
CA SER A 450 26.98 33.39 38.20
C SER A 450 27.84 32.19 38.65
N ALA A 451 27.30 31.31 39.49
CA ALA A 451 27.99 30.09 39.91
C ALA A 451 28.09 29.05 38.77
N LEU A 452 27.03 28.91 37.95
CA LEU A 452 27.02 28.01 36.78
C LEU A 452 28.02 28.43 35.71
N THR A 453 28.11 29.73 35.43
CA THR A 453 29.07 30.30 34.49
C THR A 453 30.51 30.14 34.98
N GLN A 454 30.77 30.31 36.29
CA GLN A 454 32.08 30.04 36.89
C GLN A 454 32.47 28.55 36.91
N GLN A 455 31.51 27.63 37.00
CA GLN A 455 31.75 26.18 36.91
C GLN A 455 31.97 25.67 35.48
N GLY A 456 31.81 26.51 34.45
CA GLY A 456 32.03 26.13 33.04
C GLY A 456 30.98 25.20 32.44
N LEU A 457 29.90 24.89 33.18
CA LEU A 457 28.78 24.04 32.71
C LEU A 457 28.06 24.66 31.51
N ASP A 458 28.01 25.99 31.44
CA ASP A 458 27.43 26.72 30.31
C ASP A 458 28.23 26.49 29.01
N VAL A 459 29.56 26.38 29.10
CA VAL A 459 30.43 26.16 27.93
C VAL A 459 30.26 24.75 27.37
N GLN A 460 30.17 23.73 28.25
CA GLN A 460 29.93 22.34 27.82
C GLN A 460 28.56 22.17 27.17
N TRP A 461 27.53 22.80 27.72
CA TRP A 461 26.19 22.79 27.13
C TRP A 461 26.15 23.50 25.77
N VAL A 462 26.86 24.63 25.63
CA VAL A 462 27.00 25.32 24.34
C VAL A 462 27.71 24.45 23.30
N GLU A 463 28.76 23.72 23.68
CA GLU A 463 29.47 22.78 22.80
C GLU A 463 28.59 21.60 22.37
N GLU A 464 27.87 20.97 23.30
CA GLU A 464 26.92 19.90 23.00
C GLU A 464 25.78 20.37 22.09
N LYS A 465 25.23 21.56 22.37
CA LYS A 465 24.23 22.20 21.52
C LYS A 465 24.77 22.45 20.11
N GLN A 466 26.00 22.95 19.96
CA GLN A 466 26.64 23.13 18.65
C GLN A 466 26.91 21.82 17.91
N ASN A 467 27.26 20.74 18.63
CA ASN A 467 27.41 19.40 18.04
C ASN A 467 26.07 18.86 17.53
N LEU A 468 24.99 19.07 18.29
CA LEU A 468 23.64 18.72 17.87
C LEU A 468 23.18 19.51 16.64
N TYR A 469 23.48 20.82 16.58
CA TYR A 469 23.19 21.63 15.39
C TYR A 469 23.90 21.12 14.15
N ARG A 470 25.20 20.80 14.24
CA ARG A 470 25.95 20.21 13.13
C ARG A 470 25.35 18.89 12.67
N ARG A 471 25.04 18.00 13.61
CA ARG A 471 24.45 16.69 13.27
C ARG A 471 23.05 16.80 12.68
N ASN A 472 22.24 17.75 13.14
CA ASN A 472 20.95 18.04 12.53
C ASN A 472 21.10 18.64 11.12
N GLN A 473 22.12 19.46 10.87
CA GLN A 473 22.40 19.98 9.54
C GLN A 473 22.79 18.87 8.56
N ASP A 474 23.67 17.95 8.98
CA ASP A 474 24.03 16.77 8.19
C ASP A 474 22.80 15.89 7.87
N LEU A 475 21.91 15.72 8.85
CA LEU A 475 20.66 14.96 8.67
C LEU A 475 19.71 15.68 7.71
N MET A 476 19.57 17.00 7.80
CA MET A 476 18.74 17.77 6.86
C MET A 476 19.28 17.70 5.43
N GLU A 477 20.59 17.79 5.23
CA GLU A 477 21.20 17.63 3.90
C GLU A 477 20.95 16.22 3.34
N LYS A 478 21.05 15.20 4.20
CA LYS A 478 20.78 13.81 3.81
C LYS A 478 19.31 13.58 3.46
N VAL A 479 18.37 14.17 4.21
CA VAL A 479 16.94 14.15 3.87
C VAL A 479 16.71 14.82 2.51
N ARG A 480 17.30 16.00 2.28
CA ARG A 480 17.18 16.71 1.00
C ARG A 480 17.73 15.90 -0.18
N GLN A 481 18.82 15.16 0.04
CA GLN A 481 19.36 14.25 -0.97
C GLN A 481 18.37 13.12 -1.27
N MET A 482 17.85 12.47 -0.23
CA MET A 482 16.88 11.38 -0.36
C MET A 482 15.58 11.83 -1.05
N GLU A 483 15.10 13.05 -0.75
CA GLU A 483 13.94 13.65 -1.44
C GLU A 483 14.22 13.86 -2.94
N GLY A 484 15.43 14.26 -3.31
CA GLY A 484 15.84 14.38 -4.71
C GLY A 484 15.89 13.02 -5.43
N GLU A 485 16.40 11.99 -4.75
CA GLU A 485 16.43 10.62 -5.26
C GLU A 485 15.01 10.04 -5.38
N GLU A 486 14.14 10.31 -4.41
CA GLU A 486 12.71 9.94 -4.46
C GLU A 486 12.01 10.59 -5.65
N LEU A 487 12.24 11.89 -5.89
CA LEU A 487 11.65 12.61 -7.02
C LEU A 487 12.13 12.02 -8.36
N ARG A 488 13.41 11.67 -8.46
CA ARG A 488 13.95 11.01 -9.65
C ARG A 488 13.27 9.66 -9.88
N LEU A 489 13.17 8.82 -8.85
CA LEU A 489 12.53 7.51 -8.94
C LEU A 489 11.04 7.62 -9.29
N LYS A 490 10.35 8.64 -8.80
CA LYS A 490 8.95 8.92 -9.17
C LYS A 490 8.80 9.20 -10.67
N ASN A 491 9.71 9.98 -11.25
CA ASN A 491 9.73 10.25 -12.68
C ASN A 491 10.01 8.95 -13.46
N ASP A 492 11.01 8.18 -13.06
CA ASP A 492 11.35 6.90 -13.71
C ASP A 492 10.16 5.92 -13.68
N ILE A 493 9.42 5.85 -12.57
CA ILE A 493 8.19 5.04 -12.45
C ILE A 493 7.10 5.53 -13.42
N GLN A 494 6.95 6.85 -13.59
CA GLN A 494 5.96 7.40 -14.51
C GLN A 494 6.34 7.08 -15.96
N ASP A 495 7.61 7.22 -16.34
CA ASP A 495 8.09 6.86 -17.67
C ASP A 495 7.85 5.38 -17.98
N ILE A 496 8.06 4.49 -17.00
CA ILE A 496 7.78 3.05 -17.14
C ILE A 496 6.27 2.79 -17.29
N LYS A 497 5.41 3.53 -16.60
CA LYS A 497 3.95 3.40 -16.76
C LYS A 497 3.52 3.80 -18.18
N ASP A 498 4.00 4.94 -18.67
CA ASP A 498 3.68 5.42 -20.02
C ASP A 498 4.17 4.42 -21.09
N GLN A 499 5.33 3.80 -20.88
CA GLN A 499 5.84 2.73 -21.74
C GLN A 499 4.96 1.46 -21.70
N ASN A 500 4.49 1.06 -20.50
CA ASN A 500 3.60 -0.09 -20.36
C ASN A 500 2.26 0.14 -21.07
N GLU A 501 1.67 1.32 -20.94
CA GLU A 501 0.46 1.68 -21.66
C GLU A 501 0.67 1.55 -23.18
N LEU A 502 1.81 2.04 -23.70
CA LEU A 502 2.16 1.90 -25.12
C LEU A 502 2.30 0.43 -25.55
N LEU A 503 2.89 -0.42 -24.70
CA LEU A 503 3.03 -1.84 -24.97
C LEU A 503 1.68 -2.56 -24.99
N GLU A 504 0.76 -2.22 -24.09
CA GLU A 504 -0.60 -2.75 -24.11
C GLU A 504 -1.31 -2.42 -25.44
N PHE A 505 -1.20 -1.19 -25.93
CA PHE A 505 -1.72 -0.82 -27.24
C PHE A 505 -1.10 -1.66 -28.37
N ARG A 506 0.21 -1.92 -28.31
CA ARG A 506 0.91 -2.71 -29.34
C ARG A 506 0.49 -4.17 -29.31
N ILE A 507 0.29 -4.76 -28.13
CA ILE A 507 -0.22 -6.13 -27.99
C ILE A 507 -1.61 -6.24 -28.60
N LEU A 508 -2.51 -5.32 -28.27
CA LEU A 508 -3.86 -5.29 -28.83
C LEU A 508 -3.85 -5.17 -30.36
N GLU A 509 -2.95 -4.36 -30.92
CA GLU A 509 -2.77 -4.25 -32.38
C GLU A 509 -2.28 -5.58 -33.00
N LEU A 510 -1.38 -6.29 -32.33
CA LEU A 510 -0.85 -7.57 -32.79
C LEU A 510 -1.89 -8.70 -32.69
N GLU A 511 -2.67 -8.74 -31.62
CA GLU A 511 -3.78 -9.70 -31.45
C GLU A 511 -4.86 -9.50 -32.53
N GLU A 512 -5.18 -8.25 -32.88
CA GLU A 512 -6.12 -7.95 -33.97
C GLU A 512 -5.56 -8.35 -35.34
N ARG A 513 -4.24 -8.21 -35.55
CA ARG A 513 -3.56 -8.73 -36.74
C ARG A 513 -3.61 -10.25 -36.80
N GLU A 514 -3.39 -10.94 -35.69
CA GLU A 514 -3.41 -12.41 -35.61
C GLU A 514 -4.81 -12.95 -35.89
N ARG A 515 -5.86 -12.34 -35.31
CA ARG A 515 -7.26 -12.70 -35.63
C ARG A 515 -7.60 -12.54 -37.11
N ARG A 516 -6.98 -11.58 -37.81
CA ARG A 516 -7.17 -11.34 -39.24
C ARG A 516 -6.29 -12.21 -40.13
N SER A 517 -5.37 -12.99 -39.56
CA SER A 517 -4.49 -13.89 -40.32
C SER A 517 -5.21 -15.17 -40.74
N PRO A 518 -5.07 -15.64 -42.00
CA PRO A 518 -5.65 -16.91 -42.42
C PRO A 518 -5.02 -18.11 -41.68
N ALA A 519 -5.84 -19.09 -41.30
CA ALA A 519 -5.37 -20.31 -40.63
C ALA A 519 -4.43 -21.14 -41.54
N ILE A 520 -3.23 -21.46 -41.03
CA ILE A 520 -2.26 -22.34 -41.69
C ILE A 520 -2.73 -23.79 -41.53
N ASN A 521 -3.16 -24.42 -42.62
CA ASN A 521 -3.55 -25.82 -42.65
C ASN A 521 -2.34 -26.70 -42.99
N PHE A 522 -1.73 -27.35 -42.01
CA PHE A 522 -0.67 -28.34 -42.25
C PHE A 522 -1.25 -29.59 -42.94
N ARG A 523 -0.78 -29.89 -44.17
CA ARG A 523 -1.13 -31.13 -44.88
C ARG A 523 -0.33 -32.29 -44.33
N GLN A 524 -0.99 -33.41 -44.01
CA GLN A 524 -0.33 -34.60 -43.47
C GLN A 524 0.58 -35.25 -44.54
N LEU A 525 1.89 -35.07 -44.42
CA LEU A 525 2.92 -35.59 -45.34
C LEU A 525 3.62 -36.82 -44.75
N HIS A 526 4.10 -37.73 -45.60
CA HIS A 526 4.84 -38.93 -45.19
C HIS A 526 6.34 -38.61 -45.03
N PHE A 527 6.93 -38.99 -43.89
CA PHE A 527 8.33 -38.72 -43.56
C PHE A 527 9.23 -39.94 -43.80
N PRO A 528 10.07 -39.96 -44.86
CA PRO A 528 11.10 -40.97 -45.03
C PRO A 528 12.25 -40.82 -44.01
N GLU A 529 12.89 -41.93 -43.65
CA GLU A 529 14.04 -41.94 -42.74
C GLU A 529 15.23 -41.14 -43.31
N GLY A 530 15.73 -40.19 -42.52
CA GLY A 530 16.89 -39.35 -42.85
C GLY A 530 16.61 -37.87 -43.10
N LEU A 531 15.34 -37.45 -43.18
CA LEU A 531 14.95 -36.04 -43.32
C LEU A 531 14.08 -35.61 -42.13
N SER A 532 14.33 -34.40 -41.61
CA SER A 532 13.52 -33.90 -40.48
C SER A 532 12.10 -33.53 -40.95
N PRO A 533 11.06 -33.70 -40.11
CA PRO A 533 9.71 -33.30 -40.46
C PRO A 533 9.60 -31.84 -40.92
N LEU A 534 10.41 -30.96 -40.34
CA LEU A 534 10.51 -29.55 -40.70
C LEU A 534 11.03 -29.36 -42.14
N GLN A 535 12.01 -30.17 -42.56
CA GLN A 535 12.56 -30.21 -43.92
C GLN A 535 11.50 -30.54 -44.95
N ILE A 536 10.64 -31.50 -44.62
CA ILE A 536 9.61 -31.99 -45.52
C ILE A 536 8.46 -30.98 -45.66
N TYR A 537 8.12 -30.26 -44.60
CA TYR A 537 7.16 -29.15 -44.68
C TYR A 537 7.72 -27.94 -45.44
N CYS A 538 8.98 -27.55 -45.18
CA CYS A 538 9.63 -26.47 -45.90
C CYS A 538 9.75 -26.77 -47.41
N GLU A 539 10.16 -27.99 -47.78
CA GLU A 539 10.21 -28.42 -49.18
C GLU A 539 8.80 -28.45 -49.82
N ALA A 540 7.78 -28.91 -49.08
CA ALA A 540 6.40 -28.94 -49.58
C ALA A 540 5.78 -27.55 -49.79
N GLU A 541 6.25 -26.54 -49.05
CA GLU A 541 5.89 -25.13 -49.25
C GLU A 541 6.83 -24.37 -50.21
N GLY A 542 7.81 -25.06 -50.82
CA GLY A 542 8.73 -24.50 -51.81
C GLY A 542 9.90 -23.70 -51.20
N VAL A 543 10.10 -23.78 -49.89
CA VAL A 543 11.17 -23.10 -49.16
C VAL A 543 12.42 -23.97 -49.18
N THR A 544 13.34 -23.69 -50.11
CA THR A 544 14.59 -24.45 -50.31
C THR A 544 15.86 -23.70 -49.87
N ASP A 545 15.75 -22.41 -49.56
CA ASP A 545 16.88 -21.53 -49.24
C ASP A 545 17.36 -21.61 -47.78
N ILE A 546 16.70 -22.41 -46.92
CA ILE A 546 17.00 -22.48 -45.48
C ILE A 546 17.74 -23.79 -45.16
N LEU A 547 19.00 -23.68 -44.73
CA LEU A 547 19.78 -24.81 -44.20
C LEU A 547 19.26 -25.22 -42.82
N ILE A 548 18.37 -26.21 -42.79
CA ILE A 548 17.74 -26.70 -41.55
C ILE A 548 18.75 -27.19 -40.51
N SER A 549 19.89 -27.73 -40.95
CA SER A 549 21.00 -28.12 -40.08
C SER A 549 21.59 -26.94 -39.31
N GLU A 550 21.63 -25.73 -39.89
CA GLU A 550 22.08 -24.51 -39.19
C GLU A 550 21.02 -23.97 -38.24
N LEU A 551 19.74 -24.04 -38.62
CA LEU A 551 18.63 -23.61 -37.78
C LEU A 551 18.52 -24.46 -36.51
N MET A 552 18.64 -25.79 -36.65
CA MET A 552 18.67 -26.71 -35.51
C MET A 552 19.88 -26.46 -34.60
N LYS A 553 21.05 -26.18 -35.18
CA LYS A 553 22.26 -25.81 -34.41
C LYS A 553 22.05 -24.52 -33.60
N LYS A 554 21.39 -23.52 -34.19
CA LYS A 554 21.04 -22.27 -33.49
C LYS A 554 20.00 -22.49 -32.39
N LEU A 555 19.07 -23.43 -32.58
CA LEU A 555 18.04 -23.78 -31.60
C LEU A 555 18.63 -24.56 -30.41
N ASP A 556 19.55 -25.50 -30.65
CA ASP A 556 20.32 -26.22 -29.62
C ASP A 556 21.14 -25.24 -28.75
N ILE A 557 21.82 -24.28 -29.38
CA ILE A 557 22.63 -23.27 -28.68
C ILE A 557 21.76 -22.37 -27.77
N LEU A 558 20.52 -22.07 -28.19
CA LEU A 558 19.56 -21.26 -27.43
C LEU A 558 18.82 -22.05 -26.33
N GLY A 559 18.56 -23.34 -26.56
CA GLY A 559 17.79 -24.20 -25.66
C GLY A 559 18.58 -24.64 -24.42
N ASP A 560 19.82 -25.08 -24.60
CA ASP A 560 20.56 -25.75 -23.51
C ASP A 560 21.36 -24.79 -22.61
N ASN A 561 21.83 -23.65 -23.12
CA ASN A 561 22.78 -22.79 -22.38
C ASN A 561 22.13 -21.58 -21.70
N ALA A 562 21.05 -21.02 -22.25
CA ALA A 562 20.51 -19.75 -21.74
C ALA A 562 19.43 -19.96 -20.65
N VAL A 563 18.52 -20.91 -20.87
CA VAL A 563 17.37 -21.13 -19.98
C VAL A 563 17.76 -21.99 -18.78
N SER A 564 18.55 -23.05 -19.00
CA SER A 564 19.03 -23.93 -17.94
C SER A 564 19.94 -23.21 -16.94
N ASP A 565 20.90 -22.41 -17.43
CA ASP A 565 21.82 -21.65 -16.56
C ASP A 565 21.10 -20.55 -15.77
N LEU A 566 20.11 -19.88 -16.36
CA LEU A 566 19.33 -18.85 -15.68
C LEU A 566 18.45 -19.46 -14.58
N PHE A 567 17.82 -20.60 -14.86
CA PHE A 567 17.00 -21.32 -13.90
C PHE A 567 17.85 -21.92 -12.77
N SER A 568 19.04 -22.45 -13.09
CA SER A 568 19.97 -22.98 -12.11
C SER A 568 20.56 -21.87 -11.22
N LYS A 569 20.80 -20.67 -11.76
CA LYS A 569 21.18 -19.48 -10.98
C LYS A 569 20.06 -18.99 -10.08
N GLN A 570 18.83 -18.85 -10.59
CA GLN A 570 17.68 -18.46 -9.78
C GLN A 570 17.40 -19.46 -8.65
N LYS A 571 17.57 -20.76 -8.92
CA LYS A 571 17.49 -21.80 -7.89
C LYS A 571 18.59 -21.67 -6.83
N GLY A 572 19.83 -21.42 -7.24
CA GLY A 572 20.95 -21.18 -6.32
C GLY A 572 20.72 -19.98 -5.39
N TYR A 573 20.21 -18.86 -5.92
CA TYR A 573 19.86 -17.69 -5.11
C TYR A 573 18.74 -17.98 -4.10
N LEU A 574 17.77 -18.80 -4.48
CA LEU A 574 16.68 -19.19 -3.58
C LEU A 574 17.18 -20.07 -2.43
N ASP A 575 18.10 -20.99 -2.73
CA ASP A 575 18.70 -21.89 -1.73
C ASP A 575 19.62 -21.12 -0.75
N GLU A 576 20.42 -20.18 -1.24
CA GLU A 576 21.26 -19.30 -0.42
C GLU A 576 20.42 -18.40 0.52
N GLU A 577 19.31 -17.84 0.02
CA GLU A 577 18.40 -17.03 0.83
C GLU A 577 17.68 -17.87 1.90
N LEU A 578 17.34 -19.13 1.60
CA LEU A 578 16.76 -20.05 2.57
C LEU A 578 17.75 -20.42 3.68
N ASP A 579 19.02 -20.64 3.33
CA ASP A 579 20.08 -20.88 4.32
C ASP A 579 20.32 -19.67 5.22
N TYR A 580 20.34 -18.46 4.65
CA TYR A 580 20.50 -17.23 5.42
C TYR A 580 19.36 -17.02 6.42
N ARG A 581 18.11 -17.28 6.01
CA ARG A 581 16.94 -17.20 6.92
C ARG A 581 17.00 -18.24 8.03
N LYS A 582 17.46 -19.45 7.73
CA LYS A 582 17.64 -20.50 8.73
C LYS A 582 18.72 -20.11 9.74
N GLN A 583 19.86 -19.60 9.28
CA GLN A 583 20.95 -19.13 10.13
C GLN A 583 20.51 -17.96 11.02
N ALA A 584 19.76 -17.00 10.48
CA ALA A 584 19.22 -15.87 11.25
C ALA A 584 18.23 -16.34 12.33
N MET A 585 17.35 -17.29 12.02
CA MET A 585 16.46 -17.91 13.01
C MET A 585 17.24 -18.67 14.09
N ASP A 586 18.26 -19.44 13.71
CA ASP A 586 19.07 -20.20 14.67
C ASP A 586 19.86 -19.27 15.60
N GLN A 587 20.36 -18.14 15.09
CA GLN A 587 20.99 -17.09 15.90
C GLN A 587 20.00 -16.43 16.87
N ALA A 588 18.78 -16.13 16.42
CA ALA A 588 17.73 -15.57 17.27
C ALA A 588 17.33 -16.56 18.39
N HIS A 589 17.12 -17.84 18.07
CA HIS A 589 16.84 -18.88 19.06
C HIS A 589 17.98 -19.06 20.06
N LYS A 590 19.24 -19.05 19.59
CA LYS A 590 20.40 -19.11 20.47
C LYS A 590 20.45 -17.91 21.41
N ARG A 591 20.14 -16.71 20.92
CA ARG A 591 20.12 -15.50 21.75
C ARG A 591 19.02 -15.55 22.82
N ILE A 592 17.86 -16.10 22.49
CA ILE A 592 16.78 -16.34 23.45
C ILE A 592 17.24 -17.30 24.54
N LEU A 593 17.83 -18.45 24.16
CA LEU A 593 18.35 -19.42 25.13
C LEU A 593 19.47 -18.86 26.02
N GLU A 594 20.35 -18.01 25.48
CA GLU A 594 21.36 -17.32 26.28
C GLU A 594 20.73 -16.35 27.29
N LEU A 595 19.71 -15.60 26.89
CA LEU A 595 18.99 -14.69 27.77
C LEU A 595 18.23 -15.46 28.87
N GLU A 596 17.61 -16.60 28.52
CA GLU A 596 16.96 -17.50 29.47
C GLU A 596 17.97 -18.10 30.46
N ALA A 597 19.13 -18.54 29.99
CA ALA A 597 20.19 -19.07 30.84
C ALA A 597 20.78 -18.00 31.78
N MET A 598 21.02 -16.78 31.29
CA MET A 598 21.49 -15.66 32.12
C MET A 598 20.45 -15.26 33.17
N LEU A 599 19.15 -15.29 32.84
CA LEU A 599 18.08 -15.06 33.80
C LEU A 599 18.02 -16.17 34.85
N PHE A 600 18.20 -17.42 34.45
CA PHE A 600 18.24 -18.56 35.37
C PHE A 600 19.45 -18.48 36.30
N GLU A 601 20.65 -18.18 35.78
CA GLU A 601 21.86 -17.96 36.57
C GLU A 601 21.74 -16.76 37.52
N ALA A 602 21.12 -15.67 37.09
CA ALA A 602 20.87 -14.51 37.95
C ALA A 602 19.92 -14.84 39.12
N LEU A 603 18.85 -15.60 38.85
CA LEU A 603 17.93 -16.11 39.88
C LEU A 603 18.63 -17.11 40.82
N GLN A 604 19.55 -17.93 40.30
CA GLN A 604 20.28 -18.93 41.07
C GLN A 604 21.39 -18.29 41.92
N GLN A 605 22.06 -17.23 41.44
CA GLN A 605 23.00 -16.42 42.23
C GLN A 605 22.29 -15.65 43.36
N GLU A 606 21.05 -15.23 43.15
CA GLU A 606 20.21 -14.65 44.21
C GLU A 606 19.84 -15.69 45.29
N GLU A 607 19.75 -16.98 44.92
CA GLU A 607 19.57 -18.09 45.84
C GLU A 607 20.87 -18.57 46.52
N GLU A 608 22.01 -18.57 45.84
CA GLU A 608 23.31 -19.02 46.37
C GLU A 608 24.04 -17.94 47.19
N SER A 609 23.79 -16.66 46.93
CA SER A 609 24.14 -15.55 47.82
C SER A 609 23.46 -15.65 49.19
N MET A 610 22.47 -16.54 49.37
CA MET A 610 21.87 -16.87 50.66
C MET A 610 22.61 -18.02 51.36
N MET A 611 23.85 -17.77 51.82
CA MET A 611 24.46 -18.60 52.85
C MET A 611 24.48 -17.88 54.22
N ASP A 612 23.72 -18.49 55.12
CA ASP A 612 23.71 -18.53 56.59
C ASP A 612 23.32 -17.32 57.45
N GLY A 613 23.15 -16.11 56.92
CA GLY A 613 22.67 -14.96 57.71
C GLY A 613 21.19 -14.58 57.51
N PHE A 614 20.64 -14.86 56.33
CA PHE A 614 19.45 -14.15 55.82
C PHE A 614 18.15 -14.98 55.76
N LYS A 615 18.18 -16.25 56.20
CA LYS A 615 16.97 -17.09 56.24
C LYS A 615 15.90 -16.59 57.23
N VAL A 616 16.31 -15.84 58.26
CA VAL A 616 15.37 -15.25 59.24
C VAL A 616 14.69 -13.99 58.69
N GLU A 617 15.34 -13.27 57.78
CA GLU A 617 14.85 -12.00 57.25
C GLU A 617 13.99 -12.17 56.00
N LYS A 618 14.19 -13.26 55.22
CA LYS A 618 13.26 -13.62 54.14
C LYS A 618 11.88 -14.06 54.67
N SER A 619 11.81 -14.68 55.84
CA SER A 619 10.51 -14.96 56.51
C SER A 619 9.79 -13.67 56.93
N ARG A 620 10.54 -12.59 57.22
CA ARG A 620 9.97 -11.27 57.54
C ARG A 620 9.66 -10.45 56.29
N LEU A 621 10.44 -10.57 55.20
CA LEU A 621 10.24 -9.82 53.95
C LEU A 621 9.18 -10.46 53.05
N SER A 622 9.00 -11.79 53.07
CA SER A 622 7.79 -12.40 52.49
C SER A 622 6.53 -11.90 53.20
N GLU A 623 6.61 -11.52 54.46
CA GLU A 623 5.50 -10.92 55.23
C GLU A 623 5.35 -9.39 55.01
N THR A 624 6.22 -8.72 54.25
CA THR A 624 6.14 -7.26 54.03
C THR A 624 5.32 -6.81 52.82
N LEU A 625 5.12 -7.68 51.82
CA LEU A 625 4.20 -7.38 50.72
C LEU A 625 2.83 -7.96 51.05
N THR A 626 1.85 -7.07 51.19
CA THR A 626 0.44 -7.43 51.33
C THR A 626 -0.02 -8.25 50.12
N GLU A 627 -1.04 -9.10 50.29
CA GLU A 627 -1.54 -9.94 49.20
C GLU A 627 -1.99 -9.09 48.00
N GLU A 628 -2.47 -7.86 48.24
CA GLU A 628 -2.78 -6.88 47.19
C GLU A 628 -1.55 -6.41 46.39
N GLU A 629 -0.40 -6.20 47.03
CA GLU A 629 0.83 -5.79 46.35
C GLU A 629 1.40 -6.93 45.52
N ARG A 630 1.29 -8.18 45.99
CA ARG A 630 1.66 -9.37 45.20
C ARG A 630 0.73 -9.57 44.01
N GLU A 631 -0.58 -9.39 44.21
CA GLU A 631 -1.58 -9.43 43.13
C GLU A 631 -1.36 -8.28 42.15
N GLY A 632 -0.95 -7.11 42.63
CA GLY A 632 -0.56 -5.94 41.83
C GLY A 632 0.65 -6.22 40.96
N LEU A 633 1.69 -6.83 41.53
CA LEU A 633 2.91 -7.20 40.83
C LEU A 633 2.65 -8.31 39.79
N ARG A 634 1.81 -9.31 40.12
CA ARG A 634 1.36 -10.34 39.16
C ARG A 634 0.62 -9.70 37.97
N ARG A 635 -0.33 -8.81 38.24
CA ARG A 635 -1.07 -8.07 37.20
C ARG A 635 -0.15 -7.21 36.33
N ALA A 636 0.80 -6.51 36.93
CA ALA A 636 1.79 -5.70 36.21
C ALA A 636 2.70 -6.56 35.33
N THR A 637 3.14 -7.72 35.83
CA THR A 637 3.96 -8.68 35.08
C THR A 637 3.20 -9.27 33.90
N ASP A 638 1.93 -9.65 34.10
CA ASP A 638 1.07 -10.16 33.03
C ASP A 638 0.69 -9.07 32.01
N GLN A 639 0.62 -7.82 32.45
CA GLN A 639 0.43 -6.68 31.55
C GLN A 639 1.69 -6.44 30.71
N TRP A 640 2.89 -6.47 31.31
CA TRP A 640 4.16 -6.38 30.61
C TRP A 640 4.33 -7.52 29.59
N LYS A 641 4.08 -8.77 29.98
CA LYS A 641 4.11 -9.92 29.05
C LYS A 641 3.17 -9.74 27.86
N ARG A 642 1.94 -9.23 28.10
CA ARG A 642 0.98 -8.95 27.02
C ARG A 642 1.46 -7.84 26.08
N THR A 643 2.12 -6.81 26.60
CA THR A 643 2.70 -5.73 25.80
C THR A 643 3.85 -6.24 24.94
N VAL A 644 4.81 -6.95 25.53
CA VAL A 644 5.95 -7.55 24.79
C VAL A 644 5.47 -8.49 23.69
N MET A 645 4.47 -9.34 23.96
CA MET A 645 3.89 -10.22 22.93
C MET A 645 3.14 -9.45 21.83
N ARG A 646 2.66 -8.24 22.09
CA ARG A 646 2.03 -7.39 21.06
C ARG A 646 3.11 -6.74 20.19
N GLU A 647 4.15 -6.18 20.81
CA GLU A 647 5.29 -5.58 20.12
C GLU A 647 6.02 -6.59 19.23
N LEU A 648 6.20 -7.83 19.69
CA LEU A 648 6.78 -8.90 18.87
C LEU A 648 5.93 -9.19 17.62
N ARG A 649 4.60 -9.29 17.77
CA ARG A 649 3.69 -9.50 16.62
C ARG A 649 3.68 -8.33 15.65
N GLU A 650 3.76 -7.10 16.15
CA GLU A 650 3.89 -5.90 15.31
C GLU A 650 5.22 -5.91 14.55
N ARG A 651 6.32 -6.30 15.21
CA ARG A 651 7.64 -6.48 14.58
C ARG A 651 7.60 -7.54 13.48
N ASP A 652 6.94 -8.68 13.73
CA ASP A 652 6.79 -9.76 12.74
C ASP A 652 5.98 -9.31 11.52
N VAL A 653 4.89 -8.56 11.72
CA VAL A 653 4.09 -7.97 10.63
C VAL A 653 4.91 -6.97 9.83
N GLN A 654 5.74 -6.16 10.49
CA GLN A 654 6.62 -5.21 9.83
C GLN A 654 7.67 -5.92 8.97
N ILE A 655 8.32 -6.95 9.51
CA ILE A 655 9.28 -7.78 8.75
C ILE A 655 8.61 -8.44 7.54
N LEU A 656 7.37 -8.90 7.67
CA LEU A 656 6.61 -9.46 6.56
C LEU A 656 6.32 -8.42 5.47
N ARG A 657 6.00 -7.17 5.83
CA ARG A 657 5.80 -6.09 4.84
C ARG A 657 7.09 -5.77 4.10
N GLU A 658 8.18 -5.56 4.83
CA GLU A 658 9.50 -5.27 4.25
C GLU A 658 9.95 -6.40 3.29
N ARG A 659 9.70 -7.66 3.65
CA ARG A 659 9.99 -8.80 2.77
C ARG A 659 9.10 -8.85 1.53
N MET A 660 7.84 -8.48 1.65
CA MET A 660 6.90 -8.46 0.54
C MET A 660 7.26 -7.36 -0.46
N GLU A 661 7.76 -6.23 0.02
CA GLU A 661 8.27 -5.12 -0.80
C GLU A 661 9.55 -5.51 -1.56
N ILE A 662 10.50 -6.18 -0.89
CA ILE A 662 11.70 -6.73 -1.55
C ILE A 662 11.32 -7.78 -2.62
N LEU A 663 10.33 -8.63 -2.33
CA LEU A 663 9.84 -9.62 -3.29
C LEU A 663 9.22 -8.94 -4.52
N GLN A 664 8.43 -7.88 -4.33
CA GLN A 664 7.86 -7.09 -5.42
C GLN A 664 8.93 -6.44 -6.29
N LEU A 665 9.94 -5.82 -5.67
CA LEU A 665 11.10 -5.26 -6.39
C LEU A 665 11.85 -6.32 -7.20
N THR A 666 12.02 -7.52 -6.63
CA THR A 666 12.69 -8.63 -7.31
C THR A 666 11.86 -9.18 -8.47
N GLN A 667 10.54 -9.28 -8.32
CA GLN A 667 9.63 -9.67 -9.39
C GLN A 667 9.61 -8.64 -10.53
N GLN A 668 9.63 -7.34 -10.19
CA GLN A 668 9.74 -6.27 -11.16
C GLN A 668 11.04 -6.36 -11.94
N ARG A 669 12.16 -6.60 -11.25
CA ARG A 669 13.47 -6.78 -11.89
C ARG A 669 13.52 -8.00 -12.80
N ASN A 670 12.90 -9.11 -12.42
CA ASN A 670 12.80 -10.28 -13.29
C ASN A 670 12.00 -9.97 -14.57
N LYS A 671 10.91 -9.22 -14.45
CA LYS A 671 10.10 -8.80 -15.60
C LYS A 671 10.90 -7.91 -16.58
N GLU A 672 11.67 -6.96 -16.07
CA GLU A 672 12.58 -6.14 -16.89
C GLU A 672 13.64 -6.98 -17.62
N LEU A 673 14.21 -7.99 -16.94
CA LEU A 673 15.19 -8.89 -17.53
C LEU A 673 14.56 -9.79 -18.61
N GLU A 674 13.33 -10.25 -18.40
CA GLU A 674 12.57 -11.00 -19.42
C GLU A 674 12.31 -10.15 -20.67
N GLU A 675 11.94 -8.88 -20.51
CA GLU A 675 11.73 -7.95 -21.62
C GLU A 675 13.03 -7.66 -22.40
N LEU A 676 14.16 -7.51 -21.69
CA LEU A 676 15.49 -7.36 -22.29
C LEU A 676 15.90 -8.60 -23.08
N ILE A 677 15.65 -9.79 -22.54
CA ILE A 677 15.90 -11.05 -23.24
C ILE A 677 15.03 -11.14 -24.50
N GLU A 678 13.77 -10.72 -24.44
CA GLU A 678 12.85 -10.80 -25.57
C GLU A 678 13.16 -9.76 -26.66
N THR A 679 13.71 -8.61 -26.29
CA THR A 679 14.26 -7.64 -27.26
C THR A 679 15.54 -8.13 -27.91
N GLN A 680 16.44 -8.75 -27.15
CA GLN A 680 17.65 -9.37 -27.71
C GLN A 680 17.30 -10.52 -28.67
N LYS A 681 16.32 -11.37 -28.33
CA LYS A 681 15.82 -12.42 -29.24
C LYS A 681 15.29 -11.84 -30.55
N ARG A 682 14.54 -10.73 -30.49
CA ARG A 682 14.06 -10.02 -31.69
C ARG A 682 15.22 -9.48 -32.53
N GLN A 683 16.18 -8.81 -31.92
CA GLN A 683 17.36 -8.29 -32.61
C GLN A 683 18.19 -9.41 -33.26
N ILE A 684 18.37 -10.55 -32.58
CA ILE A 684 19.07 -11.71 -33.13
C ILE A 684 18.28 -12.30 -34.31
N LYS A 685 16.95 -12.34 -34.23
CA LYS A 685 16.08 -12.81 -35.32
C LYS A 685 16.17 -11.89 -36.55
N ASP A 686 16.19 -10.58 -36.32
CA ASP A 686 16.34 -9.55 -37.37
C ASP A 686 17.76 -9.51 -37.97
N PHE A 687 18.77 -10.00 -37.25
CA PHE A 687 20.15 -10.11 -37.75
C PHE A 687 20.40 -11.43 -38.53
N ILE A 688 19.55 -12.44 -38.33
CA ILE A 688 19.63 -13.76 -38.99
C ILE A 688 18.77 -13.80 -40.27
N LEU A 689 17.73 -12.97 -40.36
CA LEU A 689 16.98 -12.66 -41.58
C LEU A 689 17.73 -11.62 -42.41
#